data_AF-A0A943C6C8-F1
#
_entry.id   AF-A0A943C6C8-F1
#
_cell.length_a   1.000
_cell.length_b   1.000
_cell.length_c   1.000
_cell.angle_alpha   90.00
_cell.angle_beta   90.00
_cell.angle_gamma   90.00
#
_symmetry.space_group_name_H-M   'P 1'
#
loop_
_entity.id
_entity.type
_entity.pdbx_description
1 polymer ?
#
loop_
_entity_poly.entity_id
_entity_poly.type
_entity_poly.pdbx_seq_one_letter_code
_entity_poly.pdbx_strand_id
1 'polypeptide(L)'
;MKKKITSIVTAVILCTVITTTPFMAAEADGNDTPTITSEMNQSDSESQSGEKSDAEFSDGDNTAMGEEVSSNDDMEKIEKEGNLEEDSSQREDTAESIDDTSDLAESESEENLQQGNDDLQNQENEVETFSLDGARSTSAQYLVNFNKTNNSSTYVSYTEYSTGKSGYINGTYGADAAYLGTTGNYYIFMMSGVIGKVKSSDVTLVALSNVKSYSYYYVSGEKLYHRITGNLSQSKYVSNLRYGKAPSYLSQGTNYFSYDGHYFYTNYTTMISDYTSDSRAHSVNSNNPYFNYYQYLPLRSTTSYSASDLNSTINGKISSTSKLKDLGNDFVNNQNTYGVNALLMASIAINESGWGDSSIAKNKNNLFGLNAVDASPSQSANYYSSVSACIKDFAETYMSKKYLNPNGSNYRGAYLGNKASGINVQYASDPYWGEKAANYAYYLGEKLSSKDEYRYTIGIKDPISCMKTTPTNNLNIRNRNSTSSSRLYYAANLYGVAFLLKDGNTSTNGFYRIQSDPVLKSGRTGIDSNSGKYNFTEMYAYVSASYITVVNSGDGSNNNGVTDKRLNGVIKASDGNWYYYVNGVIDYSHTGIEKNANGWWRIENGKVNFNYEGVAKNQNGWWYLKGGKVDFSYNGFASNSNGWWYIESGKVTFQKTDVIKGTVKGIYGWWHVVGSKVTFDTTVAKNSNGWWYISNGMVDFSHNGVEKNSNGWWRIEEGKVNFNFTGIASNKNGTWYLDGGKVDFSYSGFYKNGTDYLYVENGQITYTKNDVIKGAVAAQSGWWHVVGSKVIFDTTVAKNSNGWWYISNGMVDFSHNGVEKNSNGWWRIENGKVNFSFEGFASNSNGWWYLEGGKVTFQKNDVIKGTVDGENGWWHVVGSKVTYDTTVAKNSNGWWRIENGKVNFNFTGVVSNQNGDWYLSNGKVDFNYNGTVTYDGKLYQVVNGSAKAA
;
A
#
# COMPACT_ATOMS: atom_id res chain seq x y z
N MET A 1 27.64 -18.07 -33.64
CA MET A 1 26.24 -18.25 -34.13
C MET A 1 25.64 -19.43 -33.37
N LYS A 2 24.46 -19.29 -32.72
CA LYS A 2 23.62 -20.35 -32.07
C LYS A 2 24.28 -21.22 -30.96
N LYS A 3 23.86 -21.11 -29.69
CA LYS A 3 22.82 -21.93 -28.96
C LYS A 3 23.36 -23.29 -28.43
N LYS A 4 23.00 -23.87 -27.28
CA LYS A 4 22.04 -23.58 -26.16
C LYS A 4 22.51 -24.39 -24.90
N ILE A 5 22.37 -23.94 -23.63
CA ILE A 5 21.24 -24.16 -22.65
C ILE A 5 21.01 -25.68 -22.34
N THR A 6 20.96 -26.24 -21.11
CA THR A 6 20.19 -25.87 -19.86
C THR A 6 20.59 -26.69 -18.60
N SER A 7 20.46 -26.12 -17.37
CA SER A 7 19.80 -26.68 -16.13
C SER A 7 20.29 -27.98 -15.40
N ILE A 8 20.06 -28.26 -14.08
CA ILE A 8 19.38 -27.57 -12.93
C ILE A 8 19.75 -28.18 -11.54
N VAL A 9 19.76 -27.36 -10.46
CA VAL A 9 19.45 -27.62 -9.00
C VAL A 9 20.20 -28.76 -8.25
N THR A 10 20.80 -28.52 -7.07
CA THR A 10 20.13 -28.52 -5.74
C THR A 10 20.95 -27.78 -4.67
N ALA A 11 20.30 -27.18 -3.66
CA ALA A 11 20.93 -26.42 -2.57
C ALA A 11 20.48 -26.92 -1.18
N VAL A 12 21.42 -26.95 -0.21
CA VAL A 12 21.23 -26.67 1.24
C VAL A 12 22.63 -26.33 1.81
N ILE A 13 22.77 -25.26 2.59
CA ILE A 13 23.91 -25.07 3.51
C ILE A 13 23.38 -24.64 4.88
N LEU A 14 23.91 -25.26 5.92
CA LEU A 14 23.58 -25.05 7.33
C LEU A 14 24.57 -24.06 7.97
N CYS A 15 24.14 -23.30 8.98
CA CYS A 15 25.03 -22.45 9.79
C CYS A 15 25.77 -23.25 10.86
N THR A 16 27.02 -22.86 11.15
CA THR A 16 27.63 -23.13 12.46
C THR A 16 28.54 -21.98 12.92
N VAL A 17 28.67 -21.85 14.23
CA VAL A 17 29.23 -20.69 14.96
C VAL A 17 30.71 -20.93 15.31
N ILE A 18 31.49 -19.85 15.44
CA ILE A 18 32.75 -19.85 16.24
C ILE A 18 32.71 -18.70 17.25
N THR A 19 32.97 -19.03 18.52
CA THR A 19 33.04 -18.14 19.69
C THR A 19 34.48 -17.88 20.11
N THR A 20 34.80 -16.73 20.73
CA THR A 20 35.86 -16.61 21.75
C THR A 20 35.74 -15.34 22.60
N THR A 21 35.75 -15.50 23.93
CA THR A 21 36.05 -14.54 25.02
C THR A 21 36.51 -15.39 26.22
N PRO A 22 37.48 -14.98 27.07
CA PRO A 22 37.22 -14.11 28.25
C PRO A 22 38.38 -13.07 28.48
N PHE A 23 38.39 -12.12 29.43
CA PHE A 23 38.18 -12.21 30.90
C PHE A 23 37.84 -10.83 31.56
N MET A 24 37.49 -10.84 32.85
CA MET A 24 36.96 -9.71 33.66
C MET A 24 37.98 -8.93 34.52
N ALA A 25 37.63 -7.66 34.84
CA ALA A 25 37.71 -6.96 36.14
C ALA A 25 37.34 -5.46 35.91
N ALA A 26 36.88 -4.60 36.83
CA ALA A 26 36.19 -4.57 38.12
C ALA A 26 36.06 -3.05 38.49
N GLU A 27 35.31 -2.66 39.52
CA GLU A 27 34.71 -1.30 39.70
C GLU A 27 35.57 -0.18 40.33
N ALA A 28 35.06 1.06 40.20
CA ALA A 28 34.95 2.15 41.22
C ALA A 28 35.78 3.47 41.08
N ASP A 29 35.01 4.57 41.02
CA ASP A 29 35.18 5.96 41.51
C ASP A 29 36.52 6.74 41.42
N GLY A 30 36.43 8.02 41.00
CA GLY A 30 37.51 9.00 41.12
C GLY A 30 37.27 10.33 40.39
N ASN A 31 36.77 11.32 41.12
CA ASN A 31 36.53 12.71 40.71
C ASN A 31 37.78 13.41 40.10
N ASP A 32 37.60 14.29 39.10
CA ASP A 32 38.03 15.70 39.16
C ASP A 32 37.68 16.51 37.89
N THR A 33 37.16 17.73 38.13
CA THR A 33 37.12 18.85 37.16
C THR A 33 38.02 19.96 37.74
N PRO A 34 38.54 20.92 36.96
CA PRO A 34 37.86 22.24 37.01
C PRO A 34 38.06 23.20 35.80
N THR A 35 37.09 24.12 35.62
CA THR A 35 37.26 25.57 35.23
C THR A 35 37.90 25.99 33.88
N ILE A 36 37.70 27.20 33.33
CA ILE A 36 36.62 28.23 33.28
C ILE A 36 37.00 29.20 32.12
N THR A 37 36.01 29.87 31.50
CA THR A 37 35.96 31.26 30.94
C THR A 37 34.89 31.26 29.82
N SER A 38 33.82 32.07 29.79
CA SER A 38 33.68 33.54 29.86
C SER A 38 34.39 34.25 28.69
N GLU A 39 33.83 35.25 27.99
CA GLU A 39 32.63 36.07 28.26
C GLU A 39 32.16 36.81 26.98
N MET A 40 30.93 37.35 27.01
CA MET A 40 30.43 38.59 26.35
C MET A 40 30.98 39.06 24.98
N ASN A 41 30.12 39.46 24.02
CA ASN A 41 29.38 40.72 24.18
C ASN A 41 28.12 40.84 23.30
N GLN A 42 27.08 41.47 23.85
CA GLN A 42 25.98 42.12 23.13
C GLN A 42 26.13 43.65 23.27
N SER A 43 25.82 44.38 22.20
CA SER A 43 25.48 45.82 22.16
C SER A 43 25.05 46.13 20.71
N ASP A 44 24.08 46.99 20.43
CA ASP A 44 23.17 47.70 21.34
C ASP A 44 21.85 48.09 20.66
N SER A 45 20.85 48.37 21.51
CA SER A 45 19.77 49.36 21.37
C SER A 45 18.91 49.48 20.09
N GLU A 46 17.58 49.40 20.32
CA GLU A 46 16.57 50.41 19.89
C GLU A 46 16.21 50.57 18.39
N SER A 47 14.96 50.88 17.98
CA SER A 47 13.70 51.08 18.73
C SER A 47 12.44 50.90 17.86
N GLN A 48 11.34 50.57 18.53
CA GLN A 48 9.92 50.96 18.33
C GLN A 48 9.24 51.12 16.94
N SER A 49 7.96 50.70 16.94
CA SER A 49 6.83 51.12 16.08
C SER A 49 6.82 50.65 14.62
N GLY A 50 5.66 50.38 14.00
CA GLY A 50 4.29 50.41 14.54
C GLY A 50 3.24 49.88 13.55
N GLU A 51 2.03 49.66 14.09
CA GLU A 51 0.70 49.55 13.49
C GLU A 51 0.44 49.08 12.02
N LYS A 52 -0.55 48.16 11.93
CA LYS A 52 -1.72 48.12 11.01
C LYS A 52 -1.60 48.70 9.58
N SER A 53 -2.11 47.92 8.61
CA SER A 53 -3.40 48.22 7.98
C SER A 53 -3.97 47.03 7.18
N ASP A 54 -5.30 46.96 7.13
CA ASP A 54 -6.09 46.00 6.34
C ASP A 54 -6.14 46.35 4.83
N ALA A 55 -6.87 45.51 4.07
CA ALA A 55 -7.55 45.80 2.80
C ALA A 55 -6.68 46.01 1.53
N GLU A 56 -7.17 45.81 0.30
CA GLU A 56 -8.19 44.92 -0.32
C GLU A 56 -8.10 45.16 -1.87
N PHE A 57 -8.74 44.35 -2.73
CA PHE A 57 -8.89 44.57 -4.19
C PHE A 57 -7.60 44.58 -5.06
N SER A 58 -7.60 44.29 -6.37
CA SER A 58 -8.56 43.58 -7.26
C SER A 58 -7.89 43.18 -8.58
N ASP A 59 -8.64 42.44 -9.41
CA ASP A 59 -8.53 42.32 -10.88
C ASP A 59 -7.21 41.75 -11.47
N GLY A 60 -7.21 41.10 -12.64
CA GLY A 60 -8.30 40.74 -13.54
C GLY A 60 -7.74 40.35 -14.91
N ASP A 61 -8.47 39.46 -15.60
CA ASP A 61 -8.36 39.13 -17.04
C ASP A 61 -7.03 38.63 -17.65
N ASN A 62 -7.07 37.43 -18.24
CA ASN A 62 -7.07 37.35 -19.71
C ASN A 62 -7.39 35.95 -20.27
N THR A 63 -8.42 35.95 -21.11
CA THR A 63 -8.80 35.06 -22.22
C THR A 63 -7.76 34.10 -22.84
N ALA A 64 -8.26 32.94 -23.30
CA ALA A 64 -7.82 32.29 -24.54
C ALA A 64 -8.99 31.57 -25.24
N MET A 65 -9.19 31.85 -26.55
CA MET A 65 -10.06 31.08 -27.47
C MET A 65 -9.36 29.74 -27.82
N GLY A 66 -10.06 28.65 -28.20
CA GLY A 66 -10.50 28.36 -29.59
C GLY A 66 -9.32 27.88 -30.44
N GLU A 67 -9.33 26.76 -31.19
CA GLU A 67 -10.42 26.00 -31.82
C GLU A 67 -9.93 24.58 -32.23
N GLU A 68 -10.87 23.62 -32.40
CA GLU A 68 -10.96 22.59 -33.49
C GLU A 68 -9.79 21.58 -33.80
N VAL A 69 -9.97 20.36 -34.36
CA VAL A 69 -11.15 19.51 -34.74
C VAL A 69 -10.73 18.03 -34.96
N SER A 70 -11.74 17.15 -35.14
CA SER A 70 -11.71 15.81 -35.78
C SER A 70 -11.45 14.59 -34.87
N SER A 71 -12.14 13.45 -35.05
CA SER A 71 -13.31 13.11 -35.90
C SER A 71 -13.78 11.66 -35.66
N ASN A 72 -15.10 11.40 -35.76
CA ASN A 72 -15.72 10.17 -36.31
C ASN A 72 -15.46 8.82 -35.57
N ASP A 73 -16.23 7.72 -35.63
CA ASP A 73 -17.58 7.28 -36.09
C ASP A 73 -17.83 5.88 -35.42
N ASP A 74 -18.99 5.21 -35.32
CA ASP A 74 -20.41 5.39 -35.71
C ASP A 74 -21.35 4.60 -34.74
N MET A 75 -22.63 4.98 -34.61
CA MET A 75 -23.81 4.13 -34.92
C MET A 75 -25.14 4.73 -34.43
N GLU A 76 -26.09 4.87 -35.36
CA GLU A 76 -27.46 5.35 -35.15
C GLU A 76 -28.48 4.28 -34.67
N LYS A 77 -29.54 4.78 -34.02
CA LYS A 77 -31.01 4.51 -34.15
C LYS A 77 -31.49 3.20 -34.84
N ILE A 78 -32.66 2.63 -34.50
CA ILE A 78 -34.01 3.20 -34.66
C ILE A 78 -35.06 2.64 -33.67
N GLU A 79 -36.06 3.49 -33.44
CA GLU A 79 -37.31 3.44 -32.64
C GLU A 79 -38.22 2.20 -32.81
N LYS A 80 -39.05 1.87 -31.80
CA LYS A 80 -40.50 2.21 -31.80
C LYS A 80 -41.29 1.89 -30.50
N GLU A 81 -42.11 2.88 -30.12
CA GLU A 81 -43.49 2.83 -29.57
C GLU A 81 -43.93 1.73 -28.58
N GLY A 82 -44.46 2.12 -27.40
CA GLY A 82 -45.01 1.17 -26.41
C GLY A 82 -45.66 1.73 -25.14
N ASN A 83 -46.43 2.82 -25.24
CA ASN A 83 -47.57 3.25 -24.38
C ASN A 83 -47.81 2.69 -22.95
N LEU A 84 -48.14 3.61 -22.02
CA LEU A 84 -48.94 3.45 -20.77
C LEU A 84 -48.25 2.70 -19.61
N GLU A 85 -48.42 3.03 -18.33
CA GLU A 85 -49.12 4.12 -17.63
C GLU A 85 -48.45 4.35 -16.26
N GLU A 86 -48.57 5.53 -15.65
CA GLU A 86 -48.17 5.74 -14.25
C GLU A 86 -49.23 5.12 -13.31
N ASP A 87 -48.81 4.35 -12.30
CA ASP A 87 -49.61 4.22 -11.07
C ASP A 87 -48.75 4.38 -9.82
N SER A 88 -49.15 5.34 -9.01
CA SER A 88 -48.53 5.70 -7.75
C SER A 88 -49.20 4.95 -6.60
N SER A 89 -48.44 4.13 -5.88
CA SER A 89 -48.80 3.82 -4.48
C SER A 89 -47.59 3.75 -3.56
N GLN A 90 -47.43 4.81 -2.76
CA GLN A 90 -46.71 4.69 -1.50
C GLN A 90 -47.44 3.66 -0.64
N ARG A 91 -46.73 2.63 -0.16
CA ARG A 91 -47.22 1.78 0.93
C ARG A 91 -46.40 2.09 2.17
N GLU A 92 -47.08 2.67 3.14
CA GLU A 92 -46.53 2.92 4.47
C GLU A 92 -46.21 1.60 5.16
N ASP A 93 -45.02 1.52 5.76
CA ASP A 93 -44.55 0.34 6.50
C ASP A 93 -45.14 0.38 7.93
N THR A 94 -46.48 0.39 8.04
CA THR A 94 -47.20 0.29 9.31
C THR A 94 -47.17 -1.15 9.81
N ALA A 95 -46.18 -1.45 10.66
CA ALA A 95 -46.34 -2.55 11.60
C ALA A 95 -47.52 -2.22 12.53
N GLU A 96 -48.67 -2.83 12.28
CA GLU A 96 -49.82 -2.79 13.18
C GLU A 96 -49.41 -3.41 14.53
N SER A 97 -49.05 -2.56 15.48
CA SER A 97 -49.24 -2.87 16.88
C SER A 97 -50.73 -3.05 17.09
N ILE A 98 -51.16 -4.26 17.45
CA ILE A 98 -52.47 -4.43 18.09
C ILE A 98 -52.34 -3.74 19.45
N ASP A 99 -52.77 -2.48 19.49
CA ASP A 99 -53.13 -1.81 20.72
C ASP A 99 -54.45 -2.43 21.19
N ASP A 100 -54.31 -3.44 22.05
CA ASP A 100 -55.39 -3.92 22.89
C ASP A 100 -54.79 -4.18 24.27
N THR A 101 -54.27 -3.10 24.87
CA THR A 101 -53.83 -3.07 26.27
C THR A 101 -55.03 -3.06 27.21
N SER A 102 -55.87 -4.10 27.11
CA SER A 102 -56.81 -4.44 28.18
C SER A 102 -56.01 -4.98 29.38
N ASP A 103 -56.11 -4.29 30.52
CA ASP A 103 -55.46 -4.65 31.77
C ASP A 103 -55.86 -6.08 32.21
N LEU A 104 -55.03 -7.08 31.88
CA LEU A 104 -55.07 -8.40 32.48
C LEU A 104 -53.65 -8.89 32.74
N ALA A 105 -53.31 -8.90 34.03
CA ALA A 105 -52.03 -9.36 34.51
C ALA A 105 -52.30 -10.01 35.88
N GLU A 106 -52.15 -11.35 35.95
CA GLU A 106 -52.58 -12.33 36.98
C GLU A 106 -51.78 -13.66 36.83
N SER A 107 -51.43 -14.48 37.85
CA SER A 107 -51.26 -14.31 39.31
C SER A 107 -50.46 -15.49 39.96
N GLU A 108 -49.54 -15.22 40.91
CA GLU A 108 -49.12 -16.07 42.08
C GLU A 108 -48.42 -17.46 41.88
N SER A 109 -47.63 -18.05 42.81
CA SER A 109 -47.05 -17.69 44.13
C SER A 109 -45.88 -18.65 44.51
N GLU A 110 -44.83 -18.19 45.21
CA GLU A 110 -43.93 -19.07 46.00
C GLU A 110 -44.26 -18.95 47.49
N GLU A 111 -44.85 -19.98 48.11
CA GLU A 111 -44.73 -20.18 49.57
C GLU A 111 -44.92 -21.65 50.00
N ASN A 112 -43.84 -22.44 49.92
CA ASN A 112 -43.41 -23.40 50.95
C ASN A 112 -42.25 -24.26 50.44
N LEU A 113 -41.07 -24.09 51.05
CA LEU A 113 -40.16 -25.16 51.49
C LEU A 113 -38.87 -24.54 52.08
N GLN A 114 -39.01 -23.86 53.23
CA GLN A 114 -37.87 -23.53 54.07
C GLN A 114 -37.84 -24.44 55.31
N GLN A 115 -37.50 -25.71 55.08
CA GLN A 115 -37.03 -26.61 56.14
C GLN A 115 -36.22 -27.77 55.52
N GLY A 116 -35.08 -28.11 56.13
CA GLY A 116 -34.23 -29.22 55.68
C GLY A 116 -32.93 -28.80 54.98
N ASN A 117 -32.17 -27.89 55.58
CA ASN A 117 -30.78 -27.64 55.20
C ASN A 117 -29.87 -28.15 56.34
N ASP A 118 -29.67 -29.46 56.39
CA ASP A 118 -28.53 -30.14 57.01
C ASP A 118 -28.42 -31.54 56.38
N ASP A 119 -27.19 -31.94 56.05
CA ASP A 119 -26.76 -33.21 55.45
C ASP A 119 -27.54 -33.76 54.22
N LEU A 120 -26.85 -33.76 53.06
CA LEU A 120 -26.47 -35.02 52.40
C LEU A 120 -25.40 -34.82 51.32
N GLN A 121 -24.25 -35.46 51.54
CA GLN A 121 -23.26 -35.73 50.50
C GLN A 121 -23.77 -36.83 49.56
N ASN A 122 -23.21 -36.89 48.35
CA ASN A 122 -23.16 -38.07 47.46
C ASN A 122 -24.35 -39.05 47.50
N GLN A 123 -25.26 -38.93 46.53
CA GLN A 123 -25.93 -40.11 45.97
C GLN A 123 -26.10 -39.97 44.46
N GLU A 124 -25.47 -40.89 43.73
CA GLU A 124 -25.78 -41.15 42.33
C GLU A 124 -27.13 -41.86 42.29
N ASN A 125 -28.14 -41.23 41.67
CA ASN A 125 -29.39 -41.91 41.35
C ASN A 125 -29.33 -42.39 39.90
N GLU A 126 -29.40 -43.70 39.71
CA GLU A 126 -29.51 -44.32 38.40
C GLU A 126 -30.75 -43.79 37.65
N VAL A 127 -30.56 -43.44 36.38
CA VAL A 127 -31.68 -43.08 35.50
C VAL A 127 -32.29 -44.38 35.00
N GLU A 128 -33.47 -44.75 35.50
CA GLU A 128 -34.25 -45.86 34.94
C GLU A 128 -34.48 -45.64 33.44
N THR A 129 -34.00 -46.58 32.63
CA THR A 129 -34.11 -46.55 31.18
C THR A 129 -35.51 -47.01 30.74
N PHE A 130 -36.43 -46.05 30.65
CA PHE A 130 -37.78 -46.30 30.11
C PHE A 130 -37.73 -46.70 28.63
N SER A 131 -37.86 -48.01 28.36
CA SER A 131 -38.05 -48.52 27.00
C SER A 131 -39.43 -48.14 26.47
N LEU A 132 -39.47 -47.43 25.35
CA LEU A 132 -40.72 -47.09 24.64
C LEU A 132 -41.17 -48.22 23.72
N ASP A 133 -41.54 -49.36 24.30
CA ASP A 133 -42.29 -50.41 23.60
C ASP A 133 -43.79 -50.27 23.87
N GLY A 134 -44.57 -50.06 22.81
CA GLY A 134 -46.03 -50.26 22.84
C GLY A 134 -46.92 -49.02 22.74
N ALA A 135 -46.89 -48.30 21.61
CA ALA A 135 -48.10 -47.78 20.93
C ALA A 135 -47.75 -47.09 19.61
N ARG A 136 -48.00 -47.75 18.47
CA ARG A 136 -47.97 -47.13 17.14
C ARG A 136 -49.35 -47.20 16.49
N SER A 137 -49.67 -46.16 15.71
CA SER A 137 -50.85 -46.01 14.84
C SER A 137 -52.16 -45.50 15.49
N THR A 138 -52.44 -44.22 15.27
CA THR A 138 -53.59 -43.88 14.41
C THR A 138 -53.09 -43.01 13.26
N SER A 139 -53.80 -43.01 12.13
CA SER A 139 -53.42 -42.28 10.91
C SER A 139 -53.63 -40.76 10.98
N ALA A 140 -54.17 -40.24 12.09
CA ALA A 140 -54.34 -38.82 12.32
C ALA A 140 -53.10 -38.21 12.99
N GLN A 141 -52.58 -37.12 12.41
CA GLN A 141 -51.59 -36.27 13.06
C GLN A 141 -52.29 -35.23 13.93
N TYR A 142 -51.68 -34.87 15.05
CA TYR A 142 -52.24 -33.93 16.02
C TYR A 142 -51.28 -32.78 16.31
N LEU A 143 -51.85 -31.69 16.82
CA LEU A 143 -51.15 -30.59 17.46
C LEU A 143 -51.59 -30.53 18.92
N VAL A 144 -50.67 -30.18 19.82
CA VAL A 144 -51.03 -29.82 21.19
C VAL A 144 -51.36 -28.33 21.19
N ASN A 145 -52.59 -28.00 21.58
CA ASN A 145 -53.07 -26.64 21.71
C ASN A 145 -53.01 -26.20 23.19
N PHE A 146 -52.14 -25.24 23.46
CA PHE A 146 -51.91 -24.60 24.75
C PHE A 146 -52.91 -23.46 25.05
N ASN A 147 -53.67 -22.96 24.06
CA ASN A 147 -54.75 -22.02 24.30
C ASN A 147 -56.07 -22.77 24.61
N LYS A 148 -56.38 -22.93 25.90
CA LYS A 148 -57.59 -23.57 26.40
C LYS A 148 -58.46 -22.57 27.18
N THR A 149 -59.76 -22.57 26.90
CA THR A 149 -60.72 -21.55 27.36
C THR A 149 -61.28 -21.73 28.78
N ASN A 150 -60.82 -22.74 29.53
CA ASN A 150 -61.53 -23.27 30.70
C ASN A 150 -60.67 -23.37 31.98
N ASN A 151 -59.65 -22.54 32.16
CA ASN A 151 -58.86 -22.48 33.39
C ASN A 151 -58.75 -21.03 33.89
N SER A 152 -58.62 -20.84 35.21
CA SER A 152 -58.42 -19.50 35.80
C SER A 152 -56.96 -19.03 35.76
N SER A 153 -56.02 -19.91 35.41
CA SER A 153 -54.63 -19.54 35.15
C SER A 153 -54.38 -19.33 33.65
N THR A 154 -53.65 -18.27 33.33
CA THR A 154 -53.25 -17.90 31.96
C THR A 154 -52.06 -18.72 31.43
N TYR A 155 -51.41 -19.54 32.26
CA TYR A 155 -50.24 -20.33 31.90
C TYR A 155 -50.42 -21.83 32.16
N VAL A 156 -49.70 -22.64 31.40
CA VAL A 156 -49.68 -24.10 31.47
C VAL A 156 -48.28 -24.55 31.88
N SER A 157 -48.20 -25.32 32.96
CA SER A 157 -46.94 -25.91 33.44
C SER A 157 -46.60 -27.19 32.69
N TYR A 158 -45.31 -27.43 32.47
CA TYR A 158 -44.79 -28.67 31.89
C TYR A 158 -43.52 -29.13 32.60
N THR A 159 -43.17 -30.40 32.40
CA THR A 159 -41.87 -30.98 32.81
C THR A 159 -41.04 -31.23 31.56
N GLU A 160 -39.86 -30.63 31.44
CA GLU A 160 -38.94 -30.89 30.34
C GLU A 160 -38.56 -32.38 30.32
N TYR A 161 -38.59 -32.98 29.14
CA TYR A 161 -38.66 -34.43 28.96
C TYR A 161 -37.39 -35.15 29.45
N SER A 162 -36.22 -34.63 29.10
CA SER A 162 -34.93 -35.31 29.29
C SER A 162 -34.23 -34.98 30.62
N THR A 163 -34.59 -33.87 31.27
CA THR A 163 -33.94 -33.39 32.51
C THR A 163 -34.88 -33.33 33.71
N GLY A 164 -36.19 -33.49 33.52
CA GLY A 164 -37.19 -33.44 34.60
C GLY A 164 -37.44 -32.04 35.18
N LYS A 165 -36.84 -30.98 34.61
CA LYS A 165 -37.01 -29.60 35.09
C LYS A 165 -38.39 -29.05 34.76
N SER A 166 -39.00 -28.35 35.71
CA SER A 166 -40.27 -27.66 35.48
C SER A 166 -40.09 -26.40 34.61
N GLY A 167 -41.09 -26.13 33.78
CA GLY A 167 -41.23 -24.92 32.99
C GLY A 167 -42.71 -24.55 32.79
N TYR A 168 -42.96 -23.40 32.16
CA TYR A 168 -44.32 -22.89 31.93
C TYR A 168 -44.40 -22.11 30.60
N ILE A 169 -45.57 -22.17 29.97
CA ILE A 169 -45.91 -21.51 28.69
C ILE A 169 -47.31 -20.89 28.78
N ASN A 170 -47.50 -19.67 28.27
CA ASN A 170 -48.83 -19.07 28.08
C ASN A 170 -49.26 -19.20 26.62
N GLY A 171 -50.38 -19.89 26.39
CA GLY A 171 -50.91 -20.24 25.07
C GLY A 171 -51.44 -19.06 24.23
N THR A 172 -51.64 -17.88 24.83
CA THR A 172 -52.15 -16.70 24.11
C THR A 172 -51.11 -16.08 23.17
N TYR A 173 -49.82 -16.14 23.55
CA TYR A 173 -48.71 -15.63 22.75
C TYR A 173 -48.24 -16.61 21.66
N GLY A 174 -48.60 -17.89 21.79
CA GLY A 174 -48.33 -18.98 20.88
C GLY A 174 -49.09 -20.21 21.34
N ALA A 175 -49.98 -20.74 20.51
CA ALA A 175 -50.94 -21.76 20.93
C ALA A 175 -50.53 -23.18 20.52
N ASP A 176 -49.78 -23.34 19.44
CA ASP A 176 -49.51 -24.66 18.85
C ASP A 176 -48.14 -25.24 19.21
N ALA A 177 -48.12 -26.55 19.36
CA ALA A 177 -46.93 -27.35 19.57
C ALA A 177 -47.03 -28.68 18.81
N ALA A 178 -45.89 -29.21 18.35
CA ALA A 178 -45.81 -30.54 17.75
C ALA A 178 -46.18 -31.61 18.79
N TYR A 179 -47.17 -32.45 18.49
CA TYR A 179 -47.47 -33.64 19.28
C TYR A 179 -46.49 -34.77 18.93
N LEU A 180 -45.76 -35.28 19.94
CA LEU A 180 -44.76 -36.33 19.78
C LEU A 180 -45.19 -37.68 20.38
N GLY A 181 -46.21 -37.71 21.24
CA GLY A 181 -46.72 -38.93 21.84
C GLY A 181 -47.55 -38.70 23.10
N THR A 182 -48.03 -39.79 23.71
CA THR A 182 -48.73 -39.78 25.00
C THR A 182 -48.01 -40.73 25.95
N THR A 183 -47.85 -40.34 27.21
CA THR A 183 -47.32 -41.21 28.28
C THR A 183 -48.15 -41.01 29.55
N GLY A 184 -48.90 -42.03 29.95
CA GLY A 184 -49.92 -41.92 31.00
C GLY A 184 -50.89 -40.77 30.73
N ASN A 185 -51.06 -39.89 31.72
CA ASN A 185 -51.92 -38.69 31.63
C ASN A 185 -51.19 -37.46 31.04
N TYR A 186 -50.10 -37.65 30.30
CA TYR A 186 -49.30 -36.56 29.73
C TYR A 186 -49.18 -36.67 28.21
N TYR A 187 -49.26 -35.54 27.53
CA TYR A 187 -48.83 -35.40 26.14
C TYR A 187 -47.36 -34.96 26.09
N ILE A 188 -46.60 -35.60 25.20
CA ILE A 188 -45.24 -35.21 24.87
C ILE A 188 -45.34 -34.21 23.71
N PHE A 189 -44.74 -33.04 23.87
CA PHE A 189 -44.80 -31.96 22.89
C PHE A 189 -43.42 -31.38 22.58
N MET A 190 -43.29 -30.71 21.43
CA MET A 190 -42.19 -29.77 21.19
C MET A 190 -42.74 -28.37 20.86
N MET A 191 -42.18 -27.36 21.54
CA MET A 191 -42.50 -25.95 21.30
C MET A 191 -41.31 -25.05 21.65
N SER A 192 -40.97 -24.09 20.80
CA SER A 192 -39.87 -23.14 21.04
C SER A 192 -38.58 -23.83 21.55
N GLY A 193 -38.18 -24.92 20.89
CA GLY A 193 -37.01 -25.74 21.23
C GLY A 193 -37.22 -26.77 22.32
N VAL A 194 -38.11 -26.56 23.28
CA VAL A 194 -38.27 -27.48 24.41
C VAL A 194 -39.05 -28.71 24.01
N ILE A 195 -38.60 -29.88 24.48
CA ILE A 195 -39.42 -31.09 24.48
C ILE A 195 -39.94 -31.27 25.91
N GLY A 196 -41.25 -31.38 26.07
CA GLY A 196 -41.89 -31.40 27.39
C GLY A 196 -43.00 -32.42 27.52
N LYS A 197 -43.34 -32.74 28.77
CA LYS A 197 -44.54 -33.48 29.19
C LYS A 197 -45.50 -32.47 29.81
N VAL A 198 -46.69 -32.34 29.23
CA VAL A 198 -47.79 -31.51 29.74
C VAL A 198 -48.98 -32.40 30.09
N LYS A 199 -49.70 -32.13 31.18
CA LYS A 199 -50.87 -32.92 31.55
C LYS A 199 -51.94 -32.79 30.47
N SER A 200 -52.54 -33.90 30.06
CA SER A 200 -53.60 -33.92 29.05
C SER A 200 -54.87 -33.15 29.47
N SER A 201 -55.05 -32.93 30.78
CA SER A 201 -56.10 -32.07 31.36
C SER A 201 -55.91 -30.58 31.08
N ASP A 202 -54.69 -30.13 30.84
CA ASP A 202 -54.35 -28.69 30.90
C ASP A 202 -54.28 -28.07 29.49
N VAL A 203 -54.21 -28.92 28.46
CA VAL A 203 -54.18 -28.58 27.03
C VAL A 203 -55.33 -29.25 26.28
N THR A 204 -55.35 -29.13 24.94
CA THR A 204 -56.25 -29.90 24.06
C THR A 204 -55.47 -30.47 22.86
N LEU A 205 -55.85 -31.65 22.36
CA LEU A 205 -55.34 -32.14 21.08
C LEU A 205 -56.25 -31.71 19.94
N VAL A 206 -55.67 -31.17 18.87
CA VAL A 206 -56.38 -30.80 17.64
C VAL A 206 -55.83 -31.64 16.50
N ALA A 207 -56.69 -32.41 15.82
CA ALA A 207 -56.28 -33.14 14.63
C ALA A 207 -55.86 -32.16 13.53
N LEU A 208 -54.75 -32.42 12.83
CA LEU A 208 -54.17 -31.55 11.80
C LEU A 208 -55.18 -31.18 10.70
N SER A 209 -56.11 -32.08 10.36
CA SER A 209 -57.22 -31.83 9.42
C SER A 209 -58.20 -30.73 9.87
N ASN A 210 -58.24 -30.42 11.15
CA ASN A 210 -59.19 -29.49 11.78
C ASN A 210 -58.52 -28.15 12.16
N VAL A 211 -57.19 -28.03 11.95
CA VAL A 211 -56.42 -26.83 12.22
C VAL A 211 -56.62 -25.80 11.11
N LYS A 212 -57.01 -24.58 11.46
CA LYS A 212 -57.15 -23.44 10.52
C LYS A 212 -55.94 -22.53 10.47
N SER A 213 -55.08 -22.56 11.49
CA SER A 213 -53.76 -21.92 11.49
C SER A 213 -52.79 -22.69 12.36
N TYR A 214 -51.54 -22.73 11.92
CA TYR A 214 -50.37 -23.26 12.62
C TYR A 214 -49.24 -22.22 12.46
N SER A 215 -48.29 -22.22 13.37
CA SER A 215 -47.12 -21.35 13.32
C SER A 215 -46.16 -21.83 12.22
N TYR A 216 -45.59 -20.89 11.47
CA TYR A 216 -44.65 -21.18 10.39
C TYR A 216 -43.70 -20.01 10.12
N TYR A 217 -42.54 -20.34 9.57
CA TYR A 217 -41.57 -19.39 9.08
C TYR A 217 -41.71 -19.19 7.57
N TYR A 218 -41.44 -17.99 7.06
CA TYR A 218 -41.43 -17.72 5.62
C TYR A 218 -40.44 -16.62 5.27
N VAL A 219 -39.98 -16.60 4.03
CA VAL A 219 -39.07 -15.57 3.52
C VAL A 219 -39.85 -14.52 2.74
N SER A 220 -39.56 -13.24 2.98
CA SER A 220 -40.09 -12.11 2.21
C SER A 220 -38.98 -11.05 2.05
N GLY A 221 -38.55 -10.84 0.80
CA GLY A 221 -37.27 -10.17 0.52
C GLY A 221 -36.10 -10.96 1.14
N GLU A 222 -35.12 -10.26 1.71
CA GLU A 222 -33.98 -10.90 2.39
C GLU A 222 -34.26 -11.33 3.85
N LYS A 223 -35.52 -11.33 4.27
CA LYS A 223 -35.92 -11.43 5.69
C LYS A 223 -36.70 -12.69 5.98
N LEU A 224 -36.32 -13.37 7.06
CA LEU A 224 -37.06 -14.46 7.66
C LEU A 224 -38.10 -13.90 8.62
N TYR A 225 -39.35 -14.30 8.43
CA TYR A 225 -40.46 -13.99 9.32
C TYR A 225 -40.93 -15.25 10.04
N HIS A 226 -41.35 -15.10 11.30
CA HIS A 226 -42.06 -16.14 12.05
C HIS A 226 -43.49 -15.67 12.30
N ARG A 227 -44.45 -16.39 11.69
CA ARG A 227 -45.88 -16.14 11.85
C ARG A 227 -46.43 -17.10 12.90
N ILE A 228 -46.96 -16.57 13.99
CA ILE A 228 -47.33 -17.35 15.18
C ILE A 228 -48.85 -17.36 15.34
N THR A 229 -49.45 -18.55 15.48
CA THR A 229 -50.88 -18.67 15.81
C THR A 229 -51.08 -18.62 17.33
N GLY A 230 -52.12 -17.91 17.75
CA GLY A 230 -52.64 -17.97 19.12
C GLY A 230 -53.96 -18.75 19.22
N ASN A 231 -54.49 -19.29 18.11
CA ASN A 231 -55.73 -20.07 18.14
C ASN A 231 -55.87 -20.96 16.89
N LEU A 232 -55.64 -22.27 17.05
CA LEU A 232 -55.70 -23.26 15.95
C LEU A 232 -57.09 -23.38 15.30
N SER A 233 -58.16 -22.92 15.96
CA SER A 233 -59.54 -22.93 15.41
C SER A 233 -59.88 -21.73 14.53
N GLN A 234 -58.98 -20.74 14.45
CA GLN A 234 -59.10 -19.51 13.67
C GLN A 234 -57.98 -19.43 12.62
N SER A 235 -58.16 -18.60 11.59
CA SER A 235 -57.13 -18.29 10.57
C SER A 235 -56.29 -17.05 10.91
N LYS A 236 -56.55 -16.40 12.06
CA LYS A 236 -55.82 -15.22 12.53
C LYS A 236 -54.53 -15.64 13.25
N TYR A 237 -53.49 -14.83 13.05
CA TYR A 237 -52.19 -14.95 13.71
C TYR A 237 -52.07 -13.87 14.78
N VAL A 238 -51.43 -14.19 15.91
CA VAL A 238 -51.21 -13.24 17.03
C VAL A 238 -49.91 -12.46 16.88
N SER A 239 -48.98 -12.95 16.06
CA SER A 239 -47.72 -12.27 15.78
C SER A 239 -47.17 -12.61 14.39
N ASN A 240 -46.38 -11.69 13.86
CA ASN A 240 -45.60 -11.84 12.63
C ASN A 240 -44.21 -11.21 12.81
N LEU A 241 -43.31 -11.92 13.49
CA LEU A 241 -42.01 -11.42 13.87
C LEU A 241 -41.08 -11.34 12.65
N ARG A 242 -40.43 -10.20 12.42
CA ARG A 242 -39.28 -10.10 11.49
C ARG A 242 -38.06 -10.70 12.18
N TYR A 243 -38.01 -12.03 12.24
CA TYR A 243 -37.11 -12.81 13.07
C TYR A 243 -35.63 -12.51 12.80
N GLY A 244 -35.24 -12.34 11.53
CA GLY A 244 -33.89 -11.90 11.16
C GLY A 244 -33.62 -11.98 9.66
N LYS A 245 -32.34 -12.01 9.28
CA LYS A 245 -31.93 -12.27 7.90
C LYS A 245 -32.28 -13.71 7.49
N ALA A 246 -32.80 -13.86 6.27
CA ALA A 246 -33.11 -15.17 5.70
C ALA A 246 -31.83 -15.94 5.35
N PRO A 247 -31.67 -17.18 5.83
CA PRO A 247 -30.60 -18.06 5.34
C PRO A 247 -30.89 -18.50 3.90
N SER A 248 -29.85 -18.60 3.08
CA SER A 248 -29.96 -18.77 1.62
C SER A 248 -30.58 -20.10 1.14
N TYR A 249 -30.82 -21.05 2.05
CA TYR A 249 -31.51 -22.31 1.77
C TYR A 249 -33.04 -22.23 1.99
N LEU A 250 -33.57 -21.09 2.46
CA LEU A 250 -35.00 -20.83 2.51
C LEU A 250 -35.41 -19.88 1.37
N SER A 251 -36.52 -20.21 0.71
CA SER A 251 -37.01 -19.53 -0.48
C SER A 251 -38.30 -18.75 -0.20
N GLN A 252 -38.43 -17.59 -0.83
CA GLN A 252 -39.68 -16.83 -0.82
C GLN A 252 -40.82 -17.64 -1.48
N GLY A 253 -42.05 -17.48 -0.97
CA GLY A 253 -43.23 -18.21 -1.44
C GLY A 253 -43.43 -19.60 -0.82
N THR A 254 -42.50 -20.06 0.03
CA THR A 254 -42.60 -21.32 0.77
C THR A 254 -42.84 -21.06 2.26
N ASN A 255 -43.78 -21.79 2.85
CA ASN A 255 -43.95 -21.85 4.31
C ASN A 255 -43.12 -23.00 4.88
N TYR A 256 -42.42 -22.73 5.98
CA TYR A 256 -41.50 -23.66 6.65
C TYR A 256 -41.94 -23.92 8.08
N PHE A 257 -42.09 -25.19 8.43
CA PHE A 257 -42.42 -25.64 9.78
C PHE A 257 -41.15 -25.85 10.59
N SER A 258 -41.15 -25.38 11.83
CA SER A 258 -40.10 -25.65 12.82
C SER A 258 -40.64 -25.31 14.20
N TYR A 259 -40.62 -26.26 15.14
CA TYR A 259 -40.89 -25.96 16.57
C TYR A 259 -39.61 -25.88 17.41
N ASP A 260 -38.45 -26.19 16.84
CA ASP A 260 -37.15 -25.90 17.44
C ASP A 260 -36.58 -24.53 17.06
N GLY A 261 -37.04 -23.94 15.95
CA GLY A 261 -36.53 -22.66 15.43
C GLY A 261 -35.17 -22.80 14.71
N HIS A 262 -34.71 -24.04 14.52
CA HIS A 262 -33.37 -24.37 14.03
C HIS A 262 -33.37 -25.21 12.76
N TYR A 263 -34.32 -26.12 12.63
CA TYR A 263 -34.46 -27.03 11.50
C TYR A 263 -35.81 -26.83 10.82
N PHE A 264 -35.77 -26.55 9.52
CA PHE A 264 -36.94 -26.15 8.75
C PHE A 264 -37.43 -27.25 7.83
N TYR A 265 -38.75 -27.43 7.76
CA TYR A 265 -39.42 -28.44 6.95
C TYR A 265 -40.46 -27.81 6.04
N THR A 266 -40.57 -28.26 4.79
CA THR A 266 -41.66 -27.87 3.88
C THR A 266 -42.93 -28.70 4.05
N ASN A 267 -42.87 -29.76 4.86
CA ASN A 267 -43.98 -30.68 5.09
C ASN A 267 -44.13 -31.00 6.59
N TYR A 268 -45.32 -30.74 7.14
CA TYR A 268 -45.64 -30.92 8.56
C TYR A 268 -45.52 -32.39 9.01
N THR A 269 -46.00 -33.33 8.19
CA THR A 269 -45.91 -34.77 8.47
C THR A 269 -44.47 -35.24 8.58
N THR A 270 -43.61 -34.78 7.66
CA THR A 270 -42.18 -35.10 7.67
C THR A 270 -41.50 -34.59 8.95
N MET A 271 -41.79 -33.36 9.37
CA MET A 271 -41.28 -32.78 10.63
C MET A 271 -41.66 -33.64 11.85
N ILE A 272 -42.94 -34.02 11.99
CA ILE A 272 -43.40 -34.85 13.11
C ILE A 272 -42.74 -36.24 13.09
N SER A 273 -42.57 -36.85 11.91
CA SER A 273 -41.86 -38.13 11.78
C SER A 273 -40.38 -38.04 12.16
N ASP A 274 -39.71 -36.94 11.83
CA ASP A 274 -38.32 -36.68 12.22
C ASP A 274 -38.22 -36.44 13.74
N TYR A 275 -39.02 -35.53 14.30
CA TYR A 275 -39.03 -35.24 15.73
C TYR A 275 -39.36 -36.48 16.58
N THR A 276 -40.33 -37.30 16.20
CA THR A 276 -40.67 -38.55 16.93
C THR A 276 -39.60 -39.66 16.81
N SER A 277 -38.66 -39.53 15.87
CA SER A 277 -37.53 -40.45 15.71
C SER A 277 -36.21 -39.91 16.26
N ASP A 278 -36.20 -38.70 16.85
CA ASP A 278 -34.99 -37.95 17.23
C ASP A 278 -34.04 -37.66 16.05
N SER A 279 -34.58 -37.63 14.84
CA SER A 279 -33.88 -37.31 13.59
C SER A 279 -34.18 -35.88 13.15
N ARG A 280 -33.26 -35.24 12.43
CA ARG A 280 -33.46 -33.99 11.64
C ARG A 280 -33.14 -34.17 10.15
N ALA A 281 -32.97 -35.42 9.71
CA ALA A 281 -32.42 -35.78 8.40
C ALA A 281 -33.20 -35.22 7.21
N HIS A 282 -34.52 -35.05 7.34
CA HIS A 282 -35.39 -34.58 6.26
C HIS A 282 -35.70 -33.08 6.32
N SER A 283 -35.06 -32.33 7.23
CA SER A 283 -35.11 -30.87 7.21
C SER A 283 -34.29 -30.32 6.03
N VAL A 284 -34.69 -29.14 5.54
CA VAL A 284 -34.04 -28.41 4.44
C VAL A 284 -32.57 -28.09 4.76
N ASN A 285 -32.24 -28.01 6.04
CA ASN A 285 -30.92 -27.63 6.56
C ASN A 285 -30.37 -28.65 7.57
N SER A 286 -30.59 -29.95 7.34
CA SER A 286 -30.23 -31.05 8.24
C SER A 286 -28.77 -31.07 8.72
N ASN A 287 -27.83 -30.60 7.87
CA ASN A 287 -26.41 -30.49 8.19
C ASN A 287 -25.96 -29.08 8.64
N ASN A 288 -26.87 -28.11 8.71
CA ASN A 288 -26.56 -26.70 8.98
C ASN A 288 -27.69 -26.00 9.77
N PRO A 289 -27.84 -26.27 11.07
CA PRO A 289 -28.91 -25.69 11.89
C PRO A 289 -28.86 -24.16 11.90
N TYR A 290 -30.03 -23.54 11.80
CA TYR A 290 -30.16 -22.09 11.94
C TYR A 290 -30.18 -21.68 13.40
N PHE A 291 -29.23 -20.84 13.82
CA PHE A 291 -29.34 -20.13 15.08
C PHE A 291 -29.44 -18.64 14.77
N ASN A 292 -30.54 -18.02 15.20
CA ASN A 292 -30.75 -16.59 15.04
C ASN A 292 -29.67 -15.84 15.83
N TYR A 293 -28.99 -14.91 15.14
CA TYR A 293 -27.81 -14.27 15.68
C TYR A 293 -28.09 -13.55 17.00
N TYR A 294 -29.08 -12.66 17.05
CA TYR A 294 -29.35 -11.87 18.26
C TYR A 294 -30.02 -12.66 19.38
N GLN A 295 -30.80 -13.70 19.06
CA GLN A 295 -31.43 -14.57 20.07
C GLN A 295 -30.39 -15.42 20.83
N TYR A 296 -29.37 -15.89 20.13
CA TYR A 296 -28.32 -16.76 20.70
C TYR A 296 -27.01 -16.02 21.01
N LEU A 297 -26.90 -14.74 20.67
CA LEU A 297 -25.79 -13.88 21.09
C LEU A 297 -25.78 -13.77 22.63
N PRO A 298 -24.71 -14.23 23.31
CA PRO A 298 -24.63 -14.05 24.75
C PRO A 298 -24.61 -12.58 25.12
N LEU A 299 -25.37 -12.21 26.16
CA LEU A 299 -25.45 -10.85 26.71
C LEU A 299 -24.09 -10.38 27.28
N ARG A 300 -23.11 -11.29 27.44
CA ARG A 300 -21.69 -10.96 27.71
C ARG A 300 -20.92 -10.45 26.48
N SER A 301 -21.57 -10.27 25.33
CA SER A 301 -21.05 -9.50 24.21
C SER A 301 -21.16 -7.98 24.46
N THR A 302 -20.59 -7.16 23.58
CA THR A 302 -20.79 -5.71 23.58
C THR A 302 -21.34 -5.26 22.24
N THR A 303 -22.32 -4.36 22.24
CA THR A 303 -22.68 -3.63 21.01
C THR A 303 -21.55 -2.70 20.59
N SER A 304 -21.38 -2.51 19.27
CA SER A 304 -20.52 -1.46 18.71
C SER A 304 -21.22 -0.10 18.58
N TYR A 305 -22.55 -0.06 18.74
CA TYR A 305 -23.34 1.18 18.66
C TYR A 305 -23.10 2.09 19.86
N SER A 306 -22.99 3.39 19.57
CA SER A 306 -22.85 4.44 20.57
C SER A 306 -24.20 4.77 21.24
N ALA A 307 -24.13 5.49 22.37
CA ALA A 307 -25.33 6.03 23.02
C ALA A 307 -26.17 6.90 22.06
N SER A 308 -25.53 7.68 21.20
CA SER A 308 -26.18 8.49 20.16
C SER A 308 -26.86 7.66 19.07
N ASP A 309 -26.27 6.53 18.65
CA ASP A 309 -26.87 5.63 17.65
C ASP A 309 -28.18 5.02 18.19
N LEU A 310 -28.14 4.52 19.44
CA LEU A 310 -29.31 3.98 20.13
C LEU A 310 -30.38 5.07 20.33
N ASN A 311 -30.00 6.26 20.81
CA ASN A 311 -30.94 7.39 20.97
C ASN A 311 -31.59 7.78 19.64
N SER A 312 -30.81 7.98 18.57
CA SER A 312 -31.34 8.39 17.27
C SER A 312 -32.38 7.40 16.74
N THR A 313 -32.15 6.10 16.93
CA THR A 313 -33.02 5.05 16.40
C THR A 313 -34.29 4.88 17.23
N ILE A 314 -34.14 4.85 18.56
CA ILE A 314 -35.26 4.65 19.49
C ILE A 314 -36.14 5.90 19.52
N ASN A 315 -35.56 7.10 19.65
CA ASN A 315 -36.30 8.36 19.66
C ASN A 315 -37.10 8.59 18.35
N GLY A 316 -36.64 8.05 17.22
CA GLY A 316 -37.35 8.12 15.94
C GLY A 316 -38.58 7.20 15.83
N LYS A 317 -38.87 6.37 16.84
CA LYS A 317 -39.98 5.39 16.84
C LYS A 317 -40.96 5.54 18.02
N ILE A 318 -40.52 6.12 19.14
CA ILE A 318 -41.31 6.27 20.38
C ILE A 318 -42.18 7.54 20.41
N SER A 319 -43.17 7.58 21.30
CA SER A 319 -43.90 8.82 21.61
C SER A 319 -43.03 9.81 22.40
N SER A 320 -43.43 11.09 22.42
CA SER A 320 -42.77 12.11 23.25
C SER A 320 -42.88 11.87 24.76
N THR A 321 -43.83 11.03 25.18
CA THR A 321 -44.07 10.63 26.59
C THR A 321 -43.40 9.32 26.98
N SER A 322 -42.79 8.60 26.03
CA SER A 322 -42.15 7.31 26.28
C SER A 322 -41.00 7.44 27.27
N LYS A 323 -40.92 6.46 28.17
CA LYS A 323 -39.85 6.33 29.16
C LYS A 323 -38.53 5.82 28.59
N LEU A 324 -38.47 5.40 27.31
CA LEU A 324 -37.22 5.00 26.65
C LEU A 324 -36.40 6.17 26.09
N LYS A 325 -36.97 7.38 26.08
CA LYS A 325 -36.37 8.56 25.45
C LYS A 325 -34.99 8.89 26.03
N ASP A 326 -34.02 9.07 25.13
CA ASP A 326 -32.64 9.52 25.41
C ASP A 326 -31.75 8.60 26.29
N LEU A 327 -32.16 7.35 26.58
CA LEU A 327 -31.49 6.42 27.50
C LEU A 327 -30.27 5.64 26.98
N GLY A 328 -29.78 5.93 25.78
CA GLY A 328 -28.62 5.26 25.17
C GLY A 328 -27.35 5.31 26.04
N ASN A 329 -27.18 6.38 26.81
CA ASN A 329 -26.08 6.48 27.78
C ASN A 329 -26.25 5.50 28.95
N ASP A 330 -27.46 5.33 29.48
CA ASP A 330 -27.75 4.37 30.55
C ASP A 330 -27.47 2.94 30.10
N PHE A 331 -27.94 2.56 28.90
CA PHE A 331 -27.68 1.22 28.36
C PHE A 331 -26.17 0.97 28.15
N VAL A 332 -25.46 1.91 27.51
CA VAL A 332 -24.01 1.77 27.23
C VAL A 332 -23.17 1.81 28.51
N ASN A 333 -23.52 2.62 29.50
CA ASN A 333 -22.80 2.67 30.78
C ASN A 333 -23.01 1.38 31.60
N ASN A 334 -24.22 0.83 31.61
CA ASN A 334 -24.51 -0.43 32.28
C ASN A 334 -23.88 -1.63 31.55
N GLN A 335 -23.77 -1.61 30.21
CA GLN A 335 -22.94 -2.58 29.48
C GLN A 335 -21.49 -2.56 29.97
N ASN A 336 -20.87 -1.38 29.96
CA ASN A 336 -19.45 -1.23 30.30
C ASN A 336 -19.14 -1.54 31.78
N THR A 337 -20.13 -1.40 32.67
CA THR A 337 -19.96 -1.64 34.12
C THR A 337 -20.31 -3.08 34.52
N TYR A 338 -21.42 -3.62 34.02
CA TYR A 338 -22.03 -4.86 34.50
C TYR A 338 -22.01 -6.00 33.46
N GLY A 339 -21.50 -5.76 32.26
CA GLY A 339 -21.26 -6.79 31.27
C GLY A 339 -22.52 -7.30 30.59
N VAL A 340 -23.46 -6.42 30.29
CA VAL A 340 -24.76 -6.74 29.68
C VAL A 340 -24.92 -5.95 28.40
N ASN A 341 -24.97 -6.62 27.23
CA ASN A 341 -25.02 -5.98 25.92
C ASN A 341 -26.11 -4.90 25.85
N ALA A 342 -25.74 -3.66 25.52
CA ALA A 342 -26.62 -2.50 25.54
C ALA A 342 -27.71 -2.55 24.47
N LEU A 343 -27.43 -3.11 23.29
CA LEU A 343 -28.42 -3.32 22.23
C LEU A 343 -29.47 -4.34 22.67
N LEU A 344 -29.04 -5.49 23.21
CA LEU A 344 -29.97 -6.52 23.72
C LEU A 344 -30.77 -5.99 24.91
N MET A 345 -30.14 -5.26 25.84
CA MET A 345 -30.82 -4.64 26.98
C MET A 345 -31.87 -3.60 26.55
N ALA A 346 -31.56 -2.74 25.58
CA ALA A 346 -32.53 -1.81 25.00
C ALA A 346 -33.67 -2.57 24.28
N SER A 347 -33.36 -3.67 23.60
CA SER A 347 -34.34 -4.49 22.88
C SER A 347 -35.28 -5.26 23.81
N ILE A 348 -34.79 -5.76 24.95
CA ILE A 348 -35.63 -6.29 26.03
C ILE A 348 -36.49 -5.16 26.61
N ALA A 349 -35.92 -4.00 26.91
CA ALA A 349 -36.69 -2.86 27.43
C ALA A 349 -37.84 -2.46 26.48
N ILE A 350 -37.60 -2.42 25.16
CA ILE A 350 -38.64 -2.21 24.14
C ILE A 350 -39.74 -3.28 24.21
N ASN A 351 -39.35 -4.55 24.34
CA ASN A 351 -40.28 -5.68 24.43
C ASN A 351 -41.18 -5.60 25.67
N GLU A 352 -40.58 -5.44 26.85
CA GLU A 352 -41.28 -5.47 28.14
C GLU A 352 -42.15 -4.22 28.41
N SER A 353 -41.78 -3.08 27.83
CA SER A 353 -42.47 -1.80 28.08
C SER A 353 -43.33 -1.29 26.94
N GLY A 354 -43.44 -2.04 25.83
CA GLY A 354 -44.13 -1.59 24.63
C GLY A 354 -43.56 -0.26 24.13
N TRP A 355 -42.28 -0.24 23.76
CA TRP A 355 -41.56 0.98 23.37
C TRP A 355 -41.52 2.09 24.45
N GLY A 356 -41.55 1.71 25.74
CA GLY A 356 -41.46 2.63 26.88
C GLY A 356 -42.78 3.32 27.24
N ASP A 357 -43.89 2.92 26.61
CA ASP A 357 -45.19 3.57 26.73
C ASP A 357 -46.21 2.82 27.59
N SER A 358 -45.89 1.62 28.13
CA SER A 358 -46.78 0.87 29.03
C SER A 358 -47.07 1.60 30.35
N SER A 359 -48.22 1.30 30.96
CA SER A 359 -48.64 1.86 32.25
C SER A 359 -47.62 1.62 33.37
N ILE A 360 -46.97 0.45 33.39
CA ILE A 360 -45.91 0.11 34.36
C ILE A 360 -44.66 0.97 34.11
N ALA A 361 -44.22 1.13 32.87
CA ALA A 361 -43.08 1.99 32.55
C ALA A 361 -43.37 3.45 32.94
N LYS A 362 -44.51 3.99 32.50
CA LYS A 362 -44.93 5.38 32.75
C LYS A 362 -45.04 5.70 34.25
N ASN A 363 -45.74 4.85 35.01
CA ASN A 363 -46.10 5.16 36.39
C ASN A 363 -45.04 4.70 37.42
N LYS A 364 -44.19 3.71 37.11
CA LYS A 364 -43.20 3.13 38.04
C LYS A 364 -41.74 3.30 37.61
N ASN A 365 -41.48 3.90 36.45
CA ASN A 365 -40.17 3.94 35.79
C ASN A 365 -39.56 2.54 35.55
N ASN A 366 -40.39 1.51 35.44
CA ASN A 366 -39.97 0.12 35.34
C ASN A 366 -40.10 -0.37 33.88
N LEU A 367 -38.99 -0.36 33.15
CA LEU A 367 -38.95 -0.71 31.73
C LEU A 367 -38.95 -2.21 31.43
N PHE A 368 -38.69 -3.07 32.41
CA PHE A 368 -38.40 -4.50 32.18
C PHE A 368 -39.39 -5.44 32.91
N GLY A 369 -40.50 -4.91 33.44
CA GLY A 369 -41.47 -5.69 34.22
C GLY A 369 -40.93 -6.24 35.55
N LEU A 370 -39.86 -5.66 36.10
CA LEU A 370 -39.16 -6.25 37.24
C LEU A 370 -40.05 -6.34 38.50
N ASN A 371 -40.11 -7.55 39.05
CA ASN A 371 -40.91 -7.90 40.22
C ASN A 371 -42.42 -7.59 40.06
N ALA A 372 -42.93 -7.60 38.82
CA ALA A 372 -44.34 -7.43 38.53
C ALA A 372 -45.14 -8.68 38.94
N VAL A 373 -45.23 -8.95 40.26
CA VAL A 373 -45.88 -10.16 40.79
C VAL A 373 -47.32 -10.20 40.32
N ASP A 374 -47.68 -11.34 39.72
CA ASP A 374 -48.74 -11.35 38.74
C ASP A 374 -50.11 -10.98 39.32
N ALA A 375 -50.42 -11.16 40.62
CA ALA A 375 -51.76 -10.88 41.20
C ALA A 375 -52.21 -9.42 41.18
N SER A 376 -51.28 -8.47 41.04
CA SER A 376 -51.57 -7.05 40.85
C SER A 376 -50.32 -6.35 40.32
N PRO A 377 -49.97 -6.45 39.03
CA PRO A 377 -48.66 -6.03 38.53
C PRO A 377 -48.47 -4.51 38.60
N SER A 378 -49.57 -3.76 38.49
CA SER A 378 -49.64 -2.31 38.77
C SER A 378 -49.41 -1.96 40.25
N GLN A 379 -49.52 -2.89 41.20
CA GLN A 379 -49.17 -2.71 42.62
C GLN A 379 -47.79 -3.30 42.94
N SER A 380 -47.53 -4.55 42.59
CA SER A 380 -46.34 -5.31 42.99
C SER A 380 -45.05 -4.97 42.23
N ALA A 381 -45.12 -4.57 40.95
CA ALA A 381 -43.93 -4.23 40.17
C ALA A 381 -43.05 -3.19 40.89
N ASN A 382 -41.73 -3.38 40.89
CA ASN A 382 -40.81 -2.49 41.57
C ASN A 382 -41.01 -1.04 41.11
N TYR A 383 -41.14 -0.13 42.08
CA TYR A 383 -41.10 1.31 41.83
C TYR A 383 -39.65 1.79 41.84
N TYR A 384 -39.19 2.37 40.74
CA TYR A 384 -37.83 2.92 40.65
C TYR A 384 -37.86 4.45 40.71
N SER A 385 -36.92 5.03 41.46
CA SER A 385 -36.74 6.49 41.57
C SER A 385 -36.44 7.17 40.24
N SER A 386 -35.86 6.43 39.28
CA SER A 386 -35.65 6.85 37.91
C SER A 386 -35.54 5.63 36.99
N VAL A 387 -35.69 5.85 35.68
CA VAL A 387 -35.52 4.79 34.68
C VAL A 387 -34.07 4.29 34.65
N SER A 388 -33.09 5.18 34.85
CA SER A 388 -31.68 4.84 35.05
C SER A 388 -31.44 3.86 36.20
N ALA A 389 -32.16 4.02 37.32
CA ALA A 389 -32.09 3.09 38.45
C ALA A 389 -32.66 1.71 38.08
N CYS A 390 -33.72 1.66 37.29
CA CYS A 390 -34.28 0.41 36.76
C CYS A 390 -33.30 -0.31 35.82
N ILE A 391 -32.69 0.40 34.86
CA ILE A 391 -31.67 -0.16 33.94
C ILE A 391 -30.46 -0.69 34.71
N LYS A 392 -30.02 0.04 35.75
CA LYS A 392 -28.92 -0.39 36.61
C LYS A 392 -29.25 -1.69 37.36
N ASP A 393 -30.43 -1.78 37.97
CA ASP A 393 -30.84 -2.96 38.72
C ASP A 393 -31.09 -4.18 37.80
N PHE A 394 -31.65 -3.94 36.61
CA PHE A 394 -31.74 -4.94 35.55
C PHE A 394 -30.36 -5.51 35.19
N ALA A 395 -29.38 -4.64 34.90
CA ALA A 395 -28.04 -5.06 34.48
C ALA A 395 -27.23 -5.70 35.61
N GLU A 396 -27.19 -5.09 36.80
CA GLU A 396 -26.40 -5.55 37.94
C GLU A 396 -27.03 -6.77 38.61
N THR A 397 -28.29 -6.67 39.03
CA THR A 397 -28.94 -7.63 39.94
C THR A 397 -29.60 -8.76 39.18
N TYR A 398 -30.46 -8.45 38.20
CA TYR A 398 -31.20 -9.47 37.47
C TYR A 398 -30.29 -10.19 36.47
N MET A 399 -29.61 -9.47 35.59
CA MET A 399 -28.73 -10.08 34.60
C MET A 399 -27.43 -10.59 35.23
N SER A 400 -26.51 -9.70 35.65
CA SER A 400 -25.14 -10.12 35.98
C SER A 400 -25.05 -11.06 37.18
N LYS A 401 -25.87 -10.87 38.23
CA LYS A 401 -25.86 -11.70 39.45
C LYS A 401 -26.80 -12.91 39.43
N LYS A 402 -27.88 -12.93 38.63
CA LYS A 402 -28.83 -14.07 38.53
C LYS A 402 -28.80 -14.77 37.16
N TYR A 403 -29.39 -14.18 36.13
CA TYR A 403 -29.66 -14.85 34.85
C TYR A 403 -28.38 -15.20 34.05
N LEU A 404 -27.30 -14.44 34.22
CA LEU A 404 -26.00 -14.70 33.58
C LEU A 404 -25.01 -15.44 34.50
N ASN A 405 -25.39 -15.76 35.74
CA ASN A 405 -24.53 -16.38 36.75
C ASN A 405 -24.91 -17.86 36.97
N PRO A 406 -24.06 -18.84 36.68
CA PRO A 406 -24.34 -20.28 36.90
C PRO A 406 -24.70 -20.68 38.34
N ASN A 407 -24.40 -19.85 39.35
CA ASN A 407 -24.84 -20.07 40.72
C ASN A 407 -26.28 -19.55 41.00
N GLY A 408 -26.88 -18.80 40.08
CA GLY A 408 -28.25 -18.29 40.18
C GLY A 408 -29.28 -19.34 39.77
N SER A 409 -30.36 -19.48 40.55
CA SER A 409 -31.44 -20.45 40.29
C SER A 409 -32.10 -20.29 38.91
N ASN A 410 -32.17 -19.06 38.40
CA ASN A 410 -32.72 -18.73 37.08
C ASN A 410 -31.78 -19.07 35.90
N TYR A 411 -30.51 -19.44 36.14
CA TYR A 411 -29.53 -19.62 35.06
C TYR A 411 -29.86 -20.80 34.15
N ARG A 412 -30.04 -20.52 32.85
CA ARG A 412 -30.22 -21.52 31.79
C ARG A 412 -29.35 -21.24 30.55
N GLY A 413 -28.39 -20.32 30.68
CA GLY A 413 -27.55 -19.81 29.59
C GLY A 413 -27.64 -18.29 29.47
N ALA A 414 -26.53 -17.64 29.11
CA ALA A 414 -26.37 -16.19 29.17
C ALA A 414 -26.83 -15.42 27.91
N TYR A 415 -27.87 -15.88 27.22
CA TYR A 415 -28.42 -15.36 25.95
C TYR A 415 -29.95 -15.36 26.02
N LEU A 416 -30.64 -14.66 25.10
CA LEU A 416 -32.12 -14.56 25.12
C LEU A 416 -32.78 -15.94 25.04
N GLY A 417 -32.40 -16.72 24.02
CA GLY A 417 -32.76 -18.12 23.86
C GLY A 417 -34.24 -18.39 23.64
N ASN A 418 -34.66 -19.60 24.03
CA ASN A 418 -35.97 -20.18 23.77
C ASN A 418 -36.46 -20.95 25.03
N LYS A 419 -37.43 -21.86 24.92
CA LYS A 419 -37.92 -22.63 26.08
C LYS A 419 -37.05 -23.84 26.45
N ALA A 420 -36.08 -24.23 25.61
CA ALA A 420 -35.08 -25.24 25.96
C ALA A 420 -33.92 -24.65 26.77
N SER A 421 -33.45 -23.45 26.43
CA SER A 421 -32.29 -22.83 27.07
C SER A 421 -32.21 -21.31 26.83
N GLY A 422 -31.41 -20.63 27.65
CA GLY A 422 -31.34 -19.17 27.71
C GLY A 422 -32.34 -18.53 28.69
N ILE A 423 -32.39 -17.21 28.71
CA ILE A 423 -33.15 -16.40 29.68
C ILE A 423 -34.65 -16.69 29.62
N ASN A 424 -35.20 -16.87 28.41
CA ASN A 424 -36.63 -17.11 28.15
C ASN A 424 -37.23 -18.28 28.99
N VAL A 425 -36.47 -19.34 29.25
CA VAL A 425 -36.89 -20.50 30.06
C VAL A 425 -37.46 -20.11 31.44
N GLN A 426 -36.96 -19.04 32.04
CA GLN A 426 -37.32 -18.61 33.41
C GLN A 426 -37.68 -17.12 33.52
N TYR A 427 -37.73 -16.37 32.42
CA TYR A 427 -38.00 -14.91 32.45
C TYR A 427 -39.46 -14.57 32.12
N ALA A 428 -40.07 -15.25 31.14
CA ALA A 428 -41.40 -14.93 30.66
C ALA A 428 -42.23 -16.20 30.41
N SER A 429 -43.56 -16.11 30.50
CA SER A 429 -44.47 -17.20 30.10
C SER A 429 -44.61 -17.33 28.57
N ASP A 430 -44.37 -16.24 27.84
CA ASP A 430 -44.38 -16.21 26.38
C ASP A 430 -43.29 -17.15 25.81
N PRO A 431 -43.65 -18.20 25.04
CA PRO A 431 -42.67 -19.11 24.45
C PRO A 431 -41.69 -18.40 23.51
N TYR A 432 -42.13 -17.34 22.82
CA TYR A 432 -41.37 -16.63 21.80
C TYR A 432 -40.76 -15.30 22.28
N TRP A 433 -40.74 -15.06 23.60
CA TRP A 433 -40.15 -13.86 24.22
C TRP A 433 -38.74 -13.54 23.68
N GLY A 434 -37.88 -14.56 23.61
CA GLY A 434 -36.51 -14.39 23.14
C GLY A 434 -36.41 -14.04 21.65
N GLU A 435 -37.37 -14.51 20.82
CA GLU A 435 -37.46 -14.11 19.42
C GLU A 435 -37.96 -12.66 19.27
N LYS A 436 -38.89 -12.22 20.12
CA LYS A 436 -39.38 -10.83 20.13
C LYS A 436 -38.30 -9.84 20.53
N ALA A 437 -37.55 -10.13 21.60
CA ALA A 437 -36.40 -9.32 21.98
C ALA A 437 -35.29 -9.33 20.90
N ALA A 438 -35.03 -10.46 20.24
CA ALA A 438 -34.09 -10.54 19.12
C ALA A 438 -34.58 -9.78 17.87
N ASN A 439 -35.89 -9.78 17.59
CA ASN A 439 -36.51 -9.02 16.51
C ASN A 439 -36.31 -7.51 16.69
N TYR A 440 -36.42 -6.98 17.91
CA TYR A 440 -36.10 -5.57 18.17
C TYR A 440 -34.60 -5.26 18.01
N ALA A 441 -33.71 -6.16 18.44
CA ALA A 441 -32.27 -6.00 18.21
C ALA A 441 -31.92 -5.99 16.72
N TYR A 442 -32.56 -6.85 15.93
CA TYR A 442 -32.46 -6.86 14.46
C TYR A 442 -32.99 -5.57 13.85
N TYR A 443 -34.20 -5.11 14.24
CA TYR A 443 -34.79 -3.85 13.75
C TYR A 443 -33.91 -2.62 14.02
N LEU A 444 -33.39 -2.48 15.24
CA LEU A 444 -32.46 -1.40 15.60
C LEU A 444 -31.15 -1.53 14.81
N GLY A 445 -30.66 -2.76 14.63
CA GLY A 445 -29.49 -3.07 13.80
C GLY A 445 -29.65 -2.64 12.35
N GLU A 446 -30.78 -2.97 11.69
CA GLU A 446 -31.07 -2.55 10.31
C GLU A 446 -30.96 -1.04 10.13
N LYS A 447 -31.48 -0.26 11.09
CA LYS A 447 -31.44 1.21 11.08
C LYS A 447 -30.04 1.79 11.31
N LEU A 448 -29.12 1.00 11.85
CA LEU A 448 -27.73 1.38 12.17
C LEU A 448 -26.70 0.67 11.29
N SER A 449 -27.12 0.24 10.09
CA SER A 449 -26.28 -0.42 9.06
C SER A 449 -25.78 -1.83 9.44
N SER A 450 -26.48 -2.54 10.33
CA SER A 450 -26.20 -3.93 10.74
C SER A 450 -24.75 -4.20 11.22
N LYS A 451 -24.04 -3.20 11.76
CA LYS A 451 -22.63 -3.29 12.18
C LYS A 451 -22.34 -4.32 13.29
N ASP A 452 -23.37 -4.72 14.03
CA ASP A 452 -23.31 -5.77 15.05
C ASP A 452 -23.75 -7.14 14.55
N GLU A 453 -24.42 -7.24 13.41
CA GLU A 453 -24.98 -8.49 12.90
C GLU A 453 -23.84 -9.43 12.46
N TYR A 454 -23.79 -10.65 12.99
CA TYR A 454 -22.69 -11.60 12.76
C TYR A 454 -21.30 -11.08 13.15
N ARG A 455 -21.21 -10.11 14.08
CA ARG A 455 -19.93 -9.59 14.60
C ARG A 455 -19.14 -10.63 15.41
N TYR A 456 -19.84 -11.40 16.23
CA TYR A 456 -19.26 -12.40 17.14
C TYR A 456 -19.43 -13.83 16.64
N THR A 457 -18.42 -14.68 16.87
CA THR A 457 -18.55 -16.13 16.68
C THR A 457 -19.33 -16.76 17.85
N ILE A 458 -20.36 -17.53 17.52
CA ILE A 458 -21.22 -18.22 18.49
C ILE A 458 -21.07 -19.73 18.31
N GLY A 459 -20.74 -20.41 19.40
CA GLY A 459 -20.69 -21.87 19.48
C GLY A 459 -21.80 -22.41 20.37
N ILE A 460 -22.45 -23.50 19.95
CA ILE A 460 -23.57 -24.15 20.64
C ILE A 460 -23.15 -25.53 21.16
N LYS A 461 -23.45 -25.84 22.43
CA LYS A 461 -23.46 -27.21 22.96
C LYS A 461 -24.82 -27.86 22.68
N ASP A 462 -24.78 -29.11 22.21
CA ASP A 462 -25.94 -29.96 21.92
C ASP A 462 -27.04 -29.24 21.10
N PRO A 463 -26.80 -28.89 19.82
CA PRO A 463 -27.71 -28.08 19.01
C PRO A 463 -29.03 -28.78 18.61
N ILE A 464 -29.21 -30.06 18.95
CA ILE A 464 -30.41 -30.85 18.64
C ILE A 464 -31.05 -31.32 19.95
N SER A 465 -32.31 -30.95 20.18
CA SER A 465 -33.10 -31.48 21.30
C SER A 465 -33.67 -32.86 20.96
N CYS A 466 -33.49 -33.82 21.86
CA CYS A 466 -33.86 -35.24 21.65
C CYS A 466 -34.61 -35.81 22.86
N MET A 467 -35.47 -36.80 22.63
CA MET A 467 -36.18 -37.57 23.67
C MET A 467 -35.36 -38.75 24.20
N LYS A 468 -34.60 -39.45 23.33
CA LYS A 468 -33.88 -40.69 23.68
C LYS A 468 -32.44 -40.49 24.14
N THR A 469 -31.83 -39.36 23.81
CA THR A 469 -30.44 -39.05 24.15
C THR A 469 -30.38 -37.82 25.03
N THR A 470 -30.21 -38.03 26.34
CA THR A 470 -29.97 -37.01 27.36
C THR A 470 -28.89 -36.02 26.89
N PRO A 471 -29.01 -34.69 27.13
CA PRO A 471 -27.97 -33.75 26.72
C PRO A 471 -26.64 -34.10 27.41
N THR A 472 -25.53 -33.88 26.73
CA THR A 472 -24.21 -34.36 27.17
C THR A 472 -23.88 -33.88 28.58
N ASN A 473 -23.36 -34.79 29.42
CA ASN A 473 -23.01 -34.55 30.83
C ASN A 473 -22.33 -33.19 31.04
N ASN A 474 -22.85 -32.40 32.00
CA ASN A 474 -22.26 -31.18 32.60
C ASN A 474 -20.93 -30.74 31.97
N LEU A 475 -21.00 -29.94 30.91
CA LEU A 475 -19.82 -29.49 30.18
C LEU A 475 -19.01 -28.54 31.06
N ASN A 476 -17.80 -28.96 31.44
CA ASN A 476 -16.95 -28.22 32.36
C ASN A 476 -16.33 -26.99 31.69
N ILE A 477 -16.61 -25.80 32.22
CA ILE A 477 -15.92 -24.56 31.87
C ILE A 477 -14.74 -24.38 32.83
N ARG A 478 -13.54 -24.14 32.29
CA ARG A 478 -12.27 -24.20 33.03
C ARG A 478 -11.48 -22.90 32.96
N ASN A 479 -10.56 -22.70 33.91
CA ASN A 479 -9.72 -21.51 33.95
C ASN A 479 -8.51 -21.56 32.98
N ARG A 480 -8.14 -22.74 32.47
CA ARG A 480 -7.10 -22.93 31.44
C ARG A 480 -7.57 -23.91 30.36
N ASN A 481 -6.88 -23.94 29.23
CA ASN A 481 -7.11 -24.83 28.09
C ASN A 481 -6.55 -26.24 28.32
N SER A 482 -6.94 -26.88 29.44
CA SER A 482 -6.55 -28.26 29.77
C SER A 482 -7.65 -28.97 30.57
N THR A 483 -7.87 -30.24 30.29
CA THR A 483 -8.76 -31.14 31.05
C THR A 483 -8.35 -31.29 32.51
N SER A 484 -7.06 -31.14 32.83
CA SER A 484 -6.53 -31.18 34.21
C SER A 484 -6.67 -29.87 34.99
N SER A 485 -7.09 -28.78 34.34
CA SER A 485 -7.21 -27.46 34.99
C SER A 485 -8.51 -27.28 35.77
N SER A 486 -8.50 -26.39 36.75
CA SER A 486 -9.63 -26.15 37.66
C SER A 486 -10.91 -25.78 36.90
N ARG A 487 -12.00 -26.47 37.26
CA ARG A 487 -13.36 -26.11 36.83
C ARG A 487 -13.78 -24.82 37.52
N LEU A 488 -14.27 -23.86 36.73
CA LEU A 488 -14.91 -22.64 37.24
C LEU A 488 -16.40 -22.89 37.51
N TYR A 489 -17.07 -23.50 36.54
CA TYR A 489 -18.47 -23.91 36.58
C TYR A 489 -18.71 -24.99 35.51
N TYR A 490 -19.94 -25.44 35.38
CA TYR A 490 -20.35 -26.29 34.25
C TYR A 490 -21.58 -25.66 33.58
N ALA A 491 -21.69 -25.81 32.26
CA ALA A 491 -22.96 -25.61 31.60
C ALA A 491 -23.87 -26.79 31.97
N ALA A 492 -25.02 -26.46 32.55
CA ALA A 492 -25.99 -27.45 33.00
C ALA A 492 -26.45 -28.36 31.86
N ASN A 493 -26.94 -29.56 32.20
CA ASN A 493 -27.66 -30.45 31.30
C ASN A 493 -28.87 -29.71 30.70
N LEU A 494 -28.68 -29.17 29.49
CA LEU A 494 -29.60 -28.39 28.65
C LEU A 494 -29.10 -28.51 27.19
N TYR A 495 -30.02 -28.43 26.23
CA TYR A 495 -29.72 -28.35 24.79
C TYR A 495 -29.51 -26.90 24.35
N GLY A 496 -28.84 -26.68 23.21
CA GLY A 496 -28.74 -25.36 22.58
C GLY A 496 -27.90 -24.32 23.36
N VAL A 497 -26.99 -24.74 24.24
CA VAL A 497 -26.28 -23.78 25.12
C VAL A 497 -25.23 -23.00 24.35
N ALA A 498 -25.48 -21.71 24.14
CA ALA A 498 -24.60 -20.81 23.40
C ALA A 498 -23.44 -20.24 24.24
N PHE A 499 -22.28 -20.10 23.58
CA PHE A 499 -21.06 -19.51 24.10
C PHE A 499 -20.47 -18.50 23.12
N LEU A 500 -19.93 -17.40 23.65
CA LEU A 500 -19.25 -16.36 22.87
C LEU A 500 -17.78 -16.71 22.70
N LEU A 501 -17.36 -17.14 21.51
CA LEU A 501 -15.99 -17.55 21.24
C LEU A 501 -15.10 -16.31 20.96
N LYS A 502 -14.10 -16.06 21.82
CA LYS A 502 -13.24 -14.86 21.70
C LYS A 502 -12.23 -14.96 20.56
N ASP A 503 -11.81 -16.18 20.23
CA ASP A 503 -10.78 -16.48 19.21
C ASP A 503 -11.40 -17.06 17.91
N GLY A 504 -12.63 -16.66 17.60
CA GLY A 504 -13.35 -17.16 16.43
C GLY A 504 -13.56 -18.67 16.50
N ASN A 505 -13.30 -19.38 15.40
CA ASN A 505 -13.34 -20.85 15.33
C ASN A 505 -11.94 -21.48 15.60
N THR A 506 -11.03 -20.77 16.28
CA THR A 506 -9.71 -21.31 16.63
C THR A 506 -9.73 -21.92 18.03
N SER A 507 -9.48 -23.22 18.13
CA SER A 507 -9.22 -23.88 19.41
C SER A 507 -7.71 -24.01 19.66
N THR A 508 -7.31 -24.04 20.93
CA THR A 508 -5.92 -24.31 21.34
C THR A 508 -5.94 -25.45 22.37
N ASN A 509 -5.12 -26.48 22.16
CA ASN A 509 -5.12 -27.72 22.97
C ASN A 509 -6.50 -28.41 23.04
N GLY A 510 -7.34 -28.25 22.00
CA GLY A 510 -8.71 -28.79 21.99
C GLY A 510 -9.73 -27.97 22.78
N PHE A 511 -9.42 -26.75 23.23
CA PHE A 511 -10.34 -25.85 23.90
C PHE A 511 -10.54 -24.54 23.14
N TYR A 512 -11.78 -24.05 23.08
CA TYR A 512 -12.07 -22.67 22.71
C TYR A 512 -11.90 -21.75 23.92
N ARG A 513 -11.37 -20.53 23.70
CA ARG A 513 -11.44 -19.44 24.68
C ARG A 513 -12.79 -18.74 24.55
N ILE A 514 -13.52 -18.65 25.65
CA ILE A 514 -14.86 -18.05 25.71
C ILE A 514 -14.88 -16.85 26.64
N GLN A 515 -15.79 -15.92 26.36
CA GLN A 515 -16.22 -14.92 27.35
C GLN A 515 -17.03 -15.67 28.43
N SER A 516 -16.71 -15.50 29.72
CA SER A 516 -17.36 -16.28 30.78
C SER A 516 -18.73 -15.73 31.15
N ASP A 517 -19.71 -16.60 31.36
CA ASP A 517 -21.06 -16.19 31.76
C ASP A 517 -21.08 -15.44 33.11
N PRO A 518 -20.47 -15.97 34.20
CA PRO A 518 -20.39 -15.24 35.47
C PRO A 518 -19.26 -14.21 35.52
N VAL A 519 -19.37 -13.30 36.50
CA VAL A 519 -18.21 -12.61 37.07
C VAL A 519 -17.33 -13.64 37.78
N LEU A 520 -16.02 -13.58 37.55
CA LEU A 520 -15.01 -14.46 38.15
C LEU A 520 -14.19 -13.69 39.19
N LYS A 521 -13.72 -14.40 40.21
CA LYS A 521 -12.72 -13.90 41.15
C LYS A 521 -11.40 -13.60 40.43
N SER A 522 -10.60 -12.68 40.97
CA SER A 522 -9.24 -12.40 40.49
C SER A 522 -8.41 -13.68 40.36
N GLY A 523 -7.59 -13.75 39.30
CA GLY A 523 -6.85 -14.95 38.90
C GLY A 523 -7.72 -16.08 38.31
N ARG A 524 -9.03 -15.89 38.18
CA ARG A 524 -10.01 -16.89 37.68
C ARG A 524 -9.93 -18.19 38.48
N THR A 525 -10.15 -18.04 39.78
CA THR A 525 -10.15 -19.11 40.80
C THR A 525 -11.53 -19.67 41.10
N GLY A 526 -12.60 -18.99 40.66
CA GLY A 526 -14.00 -19.40 40.82
C GLY A 526 -14.95 -18.25 40.46
N ILE A 527 -16.25 -18.48 40.60
CA ILE A 527 -17.27 -17.43 40.46
C ILE A 527 -17.19 -16.43 41.63
N ASP A 528 -17.36 -15.14 41.34
CA ASP A 528 -17.70 -14.12 42.33
C ASP A 528 -19.19 -13.79 42.21
N SER A 529 -20.01 -14.34 43.11
CA SER A 529 -21.46 -14.11 43.13
C SER A 529 -21.87 -12.83 43.86
N ASN A 530 -20.94 -12.13 44.50
CA ASN A 530 -21.23 -10.89 45.25
C ASN A 530 -21.13 -9.66 44.34
N SER A 531 -20.24 -9.71 43.34
CA SER A 531 -20.08 -8.65 42.34
C SER A 531 -20.99 -8.86 41.13
N GLY A 532 -21.64 -7.80 40.67
CA GLY A 532 -22.21 -7.73 39.32
C GLY A 532 -21.27 -7.08 38.30
N LYS A 533 -20.19 -6.43 38.77
CA LYS A 533 -19.26 -5.67 37.92
C LYS A 533 -18.42 -6.62 37.07
N TYR A 534 -18.34 -6.37 35.78
CA TYR A 534 -17.85 -7.34 34.80
C TYR A 534 -16.75 -6.74 33.92
N ASN A 535 -15.51 -7.15 34.16
CA ASN A 535 -14.37 -6.76 33.33
C ASN A 535 -14.20 -7.75 32.17
N PHE A 536 -14.72 -7.43 30.99
CA PHE A 536 -14.70 -8.36 29.87
C PHE A 536 -13.30 -8.83 29.43
N THR A 537 -12.21 -8.10 29.74
CA THR A 537 -10.82 -8.55 29.49
C THR A 537 -10.47 -9.75 30.34
N GLU A 538 -10.82 -9.68 31.64
CA GLU A 538 -10.48 -10.65 32.67
C GLU A 538 -11.49 -11.80 32.76
N MET A 539 -12.75 -11.54 32.41
CA MET A 539 -13.85 -12.51 32.49
C MET A 539 -13.88 -13.44 31.26
N TYR A 540 -12.86 -14.30 31.14
CA TYR A 540 -12.77 -15.32 30.10
C TYR A 540 -12.46 -16.70 30.67
N ALA A 541 -12.95 -17.74 30.01
CA ALA A 541 -12.76 -19.12 30.40
C ALA A 541 -12.48 -20.02 29.18
N TYR A 542 -12.41 -21.33 29.39
CA TYR A 542 -12.14 -22.31 28.35
C TYR A 542 -13.18 -23.44 28.36
N VAL A 543 -13.63 -23.84 27.17
CA VAL A 543 -14.59 -24.94 26.97
C VAL A 543 -14.04 -25.93 25.94
N SER A 544 -14.29 -27.22 26.12
CA SER A 544 -13.76 -28.26 25.22
C SER A 544 -14.43 -28.16 23.85
N ALA A 545 -13.63 -28.02 22.79
CA ALA A 545 -14.10 -27.81 21.43
C ALA A 545 -14.92 -29.00 20.89
N SER A 546 -14.66 -30.21 21.40
CA SER A 546 -15.37 -31.45 21.05
C SER A 546 -16.88 -31.44 21.35
N TYR A 547 -17.37 -30.49 22.15
CA TYR A 547 -18.79 -30.37 22.51
C TYR A 547 -19.48 -29.15 21.87
N ILE A 548 -18.78 -28.41 21.00
CA ILE A 548 -19.24 -27.11 20.49
C ILE A 548 -19.37 -27.16 18.97
N THR A 549 -20.59 -26.98 18.48
CA THR A 549 -20.88 -26.70 17.06
C THR A 549 -20.85 -25.19 16.85
N VAL A 550 -19.99 -24.69 15.96
CA VAL A 550 -20.01 -23.27 15.58
C VAL A 550 -21.15 -23.04 14.58
N VAL A 551 -22.10 -22.16 14.94
CA VAL A 551 -23.33 -21.91 14.18
C VAL A 551 -23.38 -20.52 13.55
N ASN A 552 -22.63 -19.57 14.10
CA ASN A 552 -22.40 -18.27 13.49
C ASN A 552 -20.89 -17.96 13.56
N SER A 553 -20.29 -17.63 12.42
CA SER A 553 -18.89 -17.20 12.34
C SER A 553 -18.83 -15.68 12.32
N GLY A 554 -18.06 -15.09 13.24
CA GLY A 554 -17.83 -13.66 13.31
C GLY A 554 -17.03 -13.14 12.10
N ASP A 555 -17.30 -11.91 11.68
CA ASP A 555 -16.66 -11.20 10.56
C ASP A 555 -15.14 -10.91 10.73
N GLY A 556 -14.56 -11.29 11.87
CA GLY A 556 -13.16 -11.05 12.20
C GLY A 556 -12.86 -9.68 12.81
N SER A 557 -13.86 -8.84 13.09
CA SER A 557 -13.69 -7.48 13.61
C SER A 557 -13.35 -7.40 15.12
N ASN A 558 -12.33 -8.15 15.55
CA ASN A 558 -11.73 -8.20 16.89
C ASN A 558 -12.72 -8.46 18.05
N ASN A 559 -12.91 -9.76 18.34
CA ASN A 559 -13.80 -10.30 19.38
C ASN A 559 -13.20 -10.36 20.79
N ASN A 560 -12.61 -9.25 21.27
CA ASN A 560 -12.22 -9.10 22.67
C ASN A 560 -13.04 -8.00 23.36
N GLY A 561 -14.15 -8.42 23.99
CA GLY A 561 -14.85 -7.58 24.96
C GLY A 561 -13.87 -7.06 26.01
N VAL A 562 -13.99 -5.77 26.33
CA VAL A 562 -12.95 -4.91 26.92
C VAL A 562 -11.58 -5.28 26.37
N THR A 563 -11.35 -4.71 25.21
CA THR A 563 -10.40 -3.62 25.26
C THR A 563 -11.21 -2.31 25.25
N ASP A 564 -10.80 -1.28 26.01
CA ASP A 564 -11.49 0.01 25.99
C ASP A 564 -11.42 0.66 24.59
N LYS A 565 -12.47 0.49 23.78
CA LYS A 565 -12.58 1.15 22.46
C LYS A 565 -12.64 2.69 22.53
N ARG A 566 -12.78 3.29 23.73
CA ARG A 566 -12.61 4.73 23.94
C ARG A 566 -11.12 5.12 23.95
N LEU A 567 -10.24 4.18 24.31
CA LEU A 567 -8.82 4.30 24.02
C LEU A 567 -8.54 3.79 22.60
N ASN A 568 -8.76 4.67 21.63
CA ASN A 568 -8.22 4.57 20.28
C ASN A 568 -7.45 5.87 20.00
N GLY A 569 -6.21 5.76 19.50
CA GLY A 569 -5.34 6.91 19.31
C GLY A 569 -4.44 7.21 20.52
N VAL A 570 -3.91 8.44 20.58
CA VAL A 570 -2.79 8.83 21.45
C VAL A 570 -3.24 9.39 22.79
N ILE A 571 -3.11 8.63 23.87
CA ILE A 571 -3.74 8.95 25.17
C ILE A 571 -2.76 8.77 26.32
N LYS A 572 -2.88 9.63 27.35
CA LYS A 572 -2.07 9.60 28.56
C LYS A 572 -2.55 8.49 29.49
N ALA A 573 -1.66 7.58 29.85
CA ALA A 573 -1.92 6.53 30.84
C ALA A 573 -1.69 7.04 32.28
N SER A 574 -2.12 6.24 33.25
CA SER A 574 -1.99 6.53 34.68
C SER A 574 -0.55 6.55 35.20
N ASP A 575 0.39 5.95 34.46
CA ASP A 575 1.84 6.02 34.72
C ASP A 575 2.48 7.36 34.29
N GLY A 576 1.68 8.27 33.71
CA GLY A 576 2.11 9.57 33.22
C GLY A 576 2.64 9.59 31.78
N ASN A 577 2.88 8.43 31.17
CA ASN A 577 3.32 8.31 29.78
C ASN A 577 2.13 8.46 28.81
N TRP A 578 2.42 8.70 27.54
CA TRP A 578 1.42 8.68 26.47
C TRP A 578 1.66 7.48 25.55
N TYR A 579 0.60 6.77 25.22
CA TYR A 579 0.62 5.56 24.39
C TYR A 579 -0.40 5.64 23.26
N TYR A 580 -0.16 4.89 22.19
CA TYR A 580 -1.12 4.65 21.13
C TYR A 580 -1.89 3.37 21.41
N TYR A 581 -3.20 3.50 21.56
CA TYR A 581 -4.09 2.39 21.81
C TYR A 581 -4.83 1.99 20.52
N VAL A 582 -4.91 0.69 20.24
CA VAL A 582 -5.68 0.12 19.11
C VAL A 582 -6.71 -0.85 19.66
N ASN A 583 -7.92 -0.34 19.89
CA ASN A 583 -8.90 -0.93 20.78
C ASN A 583 -8.21 -1.20 22.13
N GLY A 584 -8.16 -0.21 23.03
CA GLY A 584 -7.96 -0.39 24.48
C GLY A 584 -6.66 -1.02 25.00
N VAL A 585 -5.80 -1.52 24.12
CA VAL A 585 -4.49 -2.09 24.44
C VAL A 585 -3.45 -1.25 23.72
N ILE A 586 -2.33 -1.00 24.40
CA ILE A 586 -1.17 -0.32 23.83
C ILE A 586 -0.65 -1.19 22.69
N ASP A 587 -0.72 -0.69 21.46
CA ASP A 587 -0.16 -1.39 20.30
C ASP A 587 1.34 -1.16 20.26
N TYR A 588 2.07 -1.96 21.04
CA TYR A 588 3.53 -1.95 21.08
C TYR A 588 4.21 -2.28 19.73
N SER A 589 3.46 -2.75 18.72
CA SER A 589 3.98 -2.95 17.37
C SER A 589 3.86 -1.69 16.48
N HIS A 590 2.99 -0.75 16.85
CA HIS A 590 2.75 0.45 16.06
C HIS A 590 3.90 1.46 16.15
N THR A 591 4.31 1.96 14.99
CA THR A 591 5.23 3.09 14.83
C THR A 591 4.72 3.98 13.68
N GLY A 592 4.45 5.25 13.96
CA GLY A 592 3.69 6.13 13.04
C GLY A 592 3.52 7.56 13.57
N ILE A 593 2.61 8.32 12.98
CA ILE A 593 2.19 9.65 13.48
C ILE A 593 0.69 9.66 13.68
N GLU A 594 0.26 9.84 14.92
CA GLU A 594 -1.14 9.65 15.32
C GLU A 594 -1.72 10.89 16.03
N LYS A 595 -3.01 11.12 15.86
CA LYS A 595 -3.69 12.35 16.31
C LYS A 595 -4.29 12.20 17.72
N ASN A 596 -4.27 13.29 18.48
CA ASN A 596 -5.18 13.52 19.61
C ASN A 596 -5.61 15.00 19.66
N ALA A 597 -6.29 15.41 20.74
CA ALA A 597 -6.74 16.79 20.93
C ALA A 597 -5.60 17.83 20.96
N ASN A 598 -4.38 17.42 21.32
CA ASN A 598 -3.21 18.31 21.46
C ASN A 598 -2.37 18.42 20.17
N GLY A 599 -2.73 17.68 19.11
CA GLY A 599 -2.03 17.68 17.82
C GLY A 599 -1.75 16.28 17.29
N TRP A 600 -0.73 16.16 16.44
CA TRP A 600 -0.25 14.90 15.89
C TRP A 600 1.13 14.56 16.47
N TRP A 601 1.32 13.31 16.89
CA TRP A 601 2.47 12.89 17.71
C TRP A 601 3.18 11.68 17.13
N ARG A 602 4.51 11.65 17.26
CA ARG A 602 5.33 10.48 16.90
C ARG A 602 5.06 9.34 17.87
N ILE A 603 4.69 8.18 17.33
CA ILE A 603 4.62 6.91 18.05
C ILE A 603 5.79 6.03 17.63
N GLU A 604 6.45 5.40 18.60
CA GLU A 604 7.45 4.35 18.41
C GLU A 604 7.19 3.23 19.43
N ASN A 605 7.09 2.00 18.94
CA ASN A 605 6.75 0.81 19.74
C ASN A 605 5.54 1.07 20.69
N GLY A 606 4.47 1.66 20.16
CA GLY A 606 3.24 1.99 20.91
C GLY A 606 3.33 3.16 21.88
N LYS A 607 4.48 3.79 22.08
CA LYS A 607 4.67 4.93 23.01
C LYS A 607 4.94 6.24 22.26
N VAL A 608 4.49 7.38 22.80
CA VAL A 608 4.85 8.70 22.24
C VAL A 608 6.34 8.98 22.49
N ASN A 609 7.08 9.27 21.42
CA ASN A 609 8.46 9.73 21.52
C ASN A 609 8.52 11.27 21.48
N PHE A 610 8.48 11.90 22.67
CA PHE A 610 8.64 13.35 22.86
C PHE A 610 10.04 13.89 22.50
N ASN A 611 11.03 13.02 22.32
CA ASN A 611 12.39 13.40 21.93
C ASN A 611 12.62 13.27 20.41
N TYR A 612 11.59 12.89 19.63
CA TYR A 612 11.73 12.74 18.19
C TYR A 612 11.78 14.10 17.49
N GLU A 613 12.85 14.35 16.74
CA GLU A 613 12.98 15.48 15.83
C GLU A 613 13.43 14.97 14.44
N GLY A 614 12.72 15.38 13.39
CA GLY A 614 12.94 14.88 12.02
C GLY A 614 11.66 14.61 11.24
N VAL A 615 11.76 13.81 10.18
CA VAL A 615 10.66 13.58 9.22
C VAL A 615 10.05 12.18 9.35
N ALA A 616 8.78 12.08 9.73
CA ALA A 616 8.06 10.80 9.86
C ALA A 616 6.90 10.69 8.85
N LYS A 617 6.34 9.48 8.65
CA LYS A 617 5.19 9.25 7.74
C LYS A 617 3.94 8.81 8.50
N ASN A 618 2.79 9.14 7.94
CA ASN A 618 1.50 8.48 8.17
C ASN A 618 0.71 8.39 6.86
N GLN A 619 -0.55 7.97 6.91
CA GLN A 619 -1.43 7.83 5.74
C GLN A 619 -1.64 9.14 4.96
N ASN A 620 -1.42 10.30 5.58
CA ASN A 620 -1.61 11.61 4.94
C ASN A 620 -0.34 12.17 4.28
N GLY A 621 0.80 11.48 4.41
CA GLY A 621 2.09 11.85 3.82
C GLY A 621 3.23 11.86 4.83
N TRP A 622 4.28 12.62 4.52
CA TRP A 622 5.45 12.79 5.37
C TRP A 622 5.46 14.20 5.98
N TRP A 623 5.79 14.29 7.26
CA TRP A 623 5.66 15.49 8.08
C TRP A 623 6.94 15.75 8.87
N TYR A 624 7.27 17.01 9.13
CA TYR A 624 8.29 17.38 10.10
C TYR A 624 7.71 17.40 11.52
N LEU A 625 8.49 16.86 12.45
CA LEU A 625 8.18 16.81 13.87
C LEU A 625 9.32 17.42 14.68
N LYS A 626 8.94 18.17 15.73
CA LYS A 626 9.85 18.74 16.74
C LYS A 626 9.30 18.43 18.13
N GLY A 627 10.14 17.92 19.02
CA GLY A 627 9.70 17.48 20.34
C GLY A 627 8.59 16.41 20.29
N GLY A 628 8.65 15.51 19.30
CA GLY A 628 7.65 14.49 19.05
C GLY A 628 6.32 14.96 18.45
N LYS A 629 6.10 16.26 18.23
CA LYS A 629 4.85 16.82 17.69
C LYS A 629 5.04 17.32 16.25
N VAL A 630 4.04 17.12 15.39
CA VAL A 630 4.03 17.73 14.04
C VAL A 630 3.95 19.25 14.15
N ASP A 631 4.86 19.93 13.46
CA ASP A 631 4.88 21.39 13.35
C ASP A 631 4.43 21.80 11.94
N PHE A 632 3.16 22.20 11.82
CA PHE A 632 2.55 22.67 10.58
C PHE A 632 3.06 24.04 10.11
N SER A 633 3.82 24.77 10.93
CA SER A 633 4.41 26.05 10.55
C SER A 633 5.82 25.92 9.97
N TYR A 634 6.44 24.74 10.10
CA TYR A 634 7.82 24.53 9.72
C TYR A 634 8.04 24.62 8.21
N ASN A 635 8.98 25.46 7.81
CA ASN A 635 9.47 25.58 6.45
C ASN A 635 11.01 25.52 6.48
N GLY A 636 11.62 24.51 5.86
CA GLY A 636 13.06 24.26 6.02
C GLY A 636 13.49 22.84 5.70
N PHE A 637 14.64 22.43 6.24
CA PHE A 637 15.26 21.13 5.97
C PHE A 637 15.33 20.24 7.22
N ALA A 638 14.84 19.02 7.10
CA ALA A 638 15.00 18.01 8.15
C ALA A 638 15.20 16.61 7.56
N SER A 639 15.74 15.69 8.37
CA SER A 639 16.13 14.35 7.93
C SER A 639 15.31 13.22 8.54
N ASN A 640 15.40 12.07 7.88
CA ASN A 640 15.10 10.75 8.43
C ASN A 640 16.04 9.70 7.83
N SER A 641 15.78 8.42 8.09
CA SER A 641 16.57 7.29 7.56
C SER A 641 16.68 7.25 6.03
N ASN A 642 15.76 7.89 5.30
CA ASN A 642 15.75 7.91 3.83
C ASN A 642 16.55 9.09 3.24
N GLY A 643 17.02 10.03 4.08
CA GLY A 643 17.79 11.22 3.67
C GLY A 643 17.24 12.53 4.24
N TRP A 644 17.64 13.63 3.61
CA TRP A 644 17.19 14.99 3.94
C TRP A 644 16.08 15.43 3.01
N TRP A 645 15.11 16.17 3.55
CA TRP A 645 13.91 16.62 2.86
C TRP A 645 13.73 18.12 3.07
N TYR A 646 13.25 18.79 2.04
CA TYR A 646 12.68 20.14 2.17
C TYR A 646 11.20 20.02 2.51
N ILE A 647 10.77 20.81 3.50
CA ILE A 647 9.43 20.78 4.08
C ILE A 647 8.79 22.15 3.90
N GLU A 648 7.52 22.14 3.49
CA GLU A 648 6.68 23.32 3.24
C GLU A 648 5.42 23.18 4.09
N SER A 649 5.12 24.15 4.96
CA SER A 649 4.00 24.11 5.93
C SER A 649 3.90 22.78 6.71
N GLY A 650 5.04 22.32 7.24
CA GLY A 650 5.18 21.08 8.00
C GLY A 650 5.13 19.78 7.19
N LYS A 651 4.87 19.83 5.88
CA LYS A 651 4.73 18.64 5.02
C LYS A 651 5.83 18.53 3.96
N VAL A 652 6.26 17.30 3.65
CA VAL A 652 7.02 17.01 2.42
C VAL A 652 6.02 16.93 1.26
N THR A 653 6.10 17.87 0.32
CA THR A 653 5.17 18.01 -0.80
C THR A 653 5.41 17.01 -1.93
N PHE A 654 6.63 16.49 -2.05
CA PHE A 654 7.15 15.68 -3.18
C PHE A 654 7.14 16.37 -4.55
N GLN A 655 6.76 17.66 -4.62
CA GLN A 655 6.71 18.44 -5.85
C GLN A 655 7.88 19.44 -5.99
N LYS A 656 8.51 19.82 -4.86
CA LYS A 656 9.52 20.88 -4.86
C LYS A 656 10.81 20.42 -5.55
N THR A 657 11.12 21.03 -6.69
CA THR A 657 12.38 20.81 -7.42
C THR A 657 13.03 22.17 -7.67
N ASP A 658 14.11 22.47 -6.95
CA ASP A 658 14.63 23.82 -6.78
C ASP A 658 16.05 23.78 -6.13
N VAL A 659 16.74 24.93 -6.07
CA VAL A 659 17.98 25.11 -5.31
C VAL A 659 17.71 26.06 -4.14
N ILE A 660 17.67 25.52 -2.92
CA ILE A 660 17.06 26.19 -1.75
C ILE A 660 18.08 26.42 -0.62
N LYS A 661 18.06 27.60 -0.01
CA LYS A 661 18.97 27.97 1.09
C LYS A 661 18.53 27.37 2.43
N GLY A 662 19.46 26.82 3.20
CA GLY A 662 19.22 26.33 4.55
C GLY A 662 20.30 25.38 5.08
N THR A 663 20.05 24.76 6.23
CA THR A 663 21.01 23.88 6.91
C THR A 663 20.72 22.40 6.62
N VAL A 664 21.71 21.68 6.08
CA VAL A 664 21.66 20.23 5.85
C VAL A 664 22.92 19.61 6.43
N LYS A 665 22.80 18.53 7.21
CA LYS A 665 23.92 17.88 7.94
C LYS A 665 24.76 18.87 8.78
N GLY A 666 24.12 19.89 9.34
CA GLY A 666 24.79 20.95 10.12
C GLY A 666 25.49 22.03 9.28
N ILE A 667 25.51 21.90 7.94
CA ILE A 667 26.15 22.86 7.03
C ILE A 667 25.07 23.77 6.45
N TYR A 668 25.20 25.08 6.68
CA TYR A 668 24.33 26.10 6.09
C TYR A 668 24.83 26.47 4.68
N GLY A 669 23.95 26.35 3.69
CA GLY A 669 24.31 26.55 2.27
C GLY A 669 23.07 26.61 1.38
N TRP A 670 23.27 26.49 0.06
CA TRP A 670 22.19 26.30 -0.91
C TRP A 670 22.22 24.86 -1.41
N TRP A 671 21.11 24.16 -1.33
CA TRP A 671 21.03 22.71 -1.55
C TRP A 671 20.13 22.37 -2.73
N HIS A 672 20.57 21.40 -3.53
CA HIS A 672 19.81 20.85 -4.64
C HIS A 672 18.70 19.94 -4.14
N VAL A 673 17.45 20.30 -4.46
CA VAL A 673 16.24 19.58 -4.05
C VAL A 673 15.52 19.09 -5.30
N VAL A 674 15.17 17.80 -5.33
CA VAL A 674 14.39 17.16 -6.39
C VAL A 674 13.28 16.34 -5.74
N GLY A 675 12.02 16.59 -6.12
CA GLY A 675 10.86 15.91 -5.51
C GLY A 675 10.81 16.07 -3.98
N SER A 676 11.10 17.28 -3.50
CA SER A 676 11.27 17.67 -2.09
C SER A 676 12.38 16.94 -1.33
N LYS A 677 13.22 16.12 -1.99
CA LYS A 677 14.37 15.45 -1.38
C LYS A 677 15.67 16.17 -1.72
N VAL A 678 16.56 16.35 -0.73
CA VAL A 678 17.93 16.81 -1.01
C VAL A 678 18.67 15.71 -1.77
N THR A 679 19.16 16.04 -2.96
CA THR A 679 19.94 15.13 -3.80
C THR A 679 21.42 15.45 -3.60
N PHE A 680 22.20 14.46 -3.16
CA PHE A 680 23.64 14.60 -2.95
C PHE A 680 24.39 14.20 -4.24
N ASP A 681 24.16 14.94 -5.32
CA ASP A 681 24.77 14.75 -6.65
C ASP A 681 25.69 15.91 -7.04
N THR A 682 26.38 15.77 -8.18
CA THR A 682 27.13 16.86 -8.82
C THR A 682 26.49 17.13 -10.18
N THR A 683 25.96 18.33 -10.38
CA THR A 683 25.09 18.70 -11.51
C THR A 683 25.01 20.22 -11.69
N VAL A 684 24.19 20.69 -12.64
CA VAL A 684 23.82 22.10 -12.80
C VAL A 684 22.31 22.23 -12.66
N ALA A 685 21.84 22.87 -11.59
CA ALA A 685 20.43 22.97 -11.19
C ALA A 685 19.96 24.43 -11.06
N LYS A 686 18.65 24.69 -11.11
CA LYS A 686 18.09 26.06 -11.09
C LYS A 686 17.29 26.41 -9.85
N ASN A 687 17.28 27.71 -9.55
CA ASN A 687 16.24 28.39 -8.75
C ASN A 687 15.81 29.69 -9.45
N SER A 688 15.02 30.52 -8.77
CA SER A 688 14.58 31.84 -9.27
C SER A 688 15.74 32.80 -9.61
N ASN A 689 16.91 32.63 -9.00
CA ASN A 689 18.06 33.52 -9.20
C ASN A 689 18.99 33.08 -10.35
N GLY A 690 18.71 31.94 -10.98
CA GLY A 690 19.47 31.39 -12.11
C GLY A 690 19.80 29.91 -11.97
N TRP A 691 20.78 29.46 -12.76
CA TRP A 691 21.32 28.11 -12.70
C TRP A 691 22.68 28.12 -11.99
N TRP A 692 22.92 27.09 -11.18
CA TRP A 692 24.05 26.98 -10.27
C TRP A 692 24.73 25.62 -10.40
N TYR A 693 26.05 25.61 -10.26
CA TYR A 693 26.81 24.39 -10.11
C TYR A 693 26.63 23.81 -8.72
N ILE A 694 26.28 22.53 -8.68
CA ILE A 694 26.05 21.75 -7.48
C ILE A 694 27.20 20.75 -7.36
N SER A 695 27.83 20.69 -6.18
CA SER A 695 28.85 19.71 -5.81
C SER A 695 28.40 18.97 -4.54
N ASN A 696 28.26 17.65 -4.63
CA ASN A 696 27.73 16.80 -3.55
C ASN A 696 26.42 17.33 -2.92
N GLY A 697 25.52 17.88 -3.74
CA GLY A 697 24.22 18.41 -3.36
C GLY A 697 24.19 19.87 -2.89
N MET A 698 25.34 20.54 -2.75
CA MET A 698 25.42 21.95 -2.33
C MET A 698 25.94 22.84 -3.46
N VAL A 699 25.49 24.10 -3.55
CA VAL A 699 26.08 25.09 -4.49
C VAL A 699 27.52 25.39 -4.08
N ASP A 700 28.43 25.34 -5.05
CA ASP A 700 29.81 25.79 -4.90
C ASP A 700 30.03 27.10 -5.68
N PHE A 701 29.99 28.22 -4.96
CA PHE A 701 30.20 29.57 -5.48
C PHE A 701 31.64 29.87 -5.92
N SER A 702 32.60 28.97 -5.65
CA SER A 702 33.98 29.13 -6.12
C SER A 702 34.25 28.46 -7.46
N HIS A 703 33.33 27.60 -7.92
CA HIS A 703 33.56 26.79 -9.12
C HIS A 703 33.56 27.60 -10.40
N ASN A 704 34.51 27.29 -11.28
CA ASN A 704 34.66 27.87 -12.61
C ASN A 704 35.02 26.74 -13.58
N GLY A 705 34.27 26.58 -14.69
CA GLY A 705 34.48 25.44 -15.60
C GLY A 705 33.36 25.18 -16.60
N VAL A 706 33.31 23.96 -17.12
CA VAL A 706 32.26 23.48 -18.06
C VAL A 706 31.60 22.23 -17.51
N GLU A 707 30.34 22.35 -17.10
CA GLU A 707 29.65 21.33 -16.28
C GLU A 707 28.34 20.85 -16.89
N LYS A 708 28.00 19.58 -16.65
CA LYS A 708 26.89 18.90 -17.32
C LYS A 708 25.61 18.88 -16.48
N ASN A 709 24.47 19.03 -17.13
CA ASN A 709 23.17 18.52 -16.66
C ASN A 709 22.44 17.77 -17.81
N SER A 710 21.16 17.47 -17.62
CA SER A 710 20.31 16.82 -18.62
C SER A 710 20.14 17.63 -19.92
N ASN A 711 20.26 18.96 -19.86
CA ASN A 711 20.01 19.87 -20.99
C ASN A 711 21.27 20.16 -21.83
N GLY A 712 22.46 19.77 -21.35
CA GLY A 712 23.73 19.99 -22.03
C GLY A 712 24.89 20.22 -21.08
N TRP A 713 25.96 20.83 -21.61
CA TRP A 713 27.11 21.29 -20.84
C TRP A 713 27.15 22.81 -20.86
N TRP A 714 27.46 23.44 -19.73
CA TRP A 714 27.28 24.87 -19.49
C TRP A 714 28.54 25.51 -18.92
N ARG A 715 28.81 26.76 -19.31
CA ARG A 715 29.84 27.61 -18.67
C ARG A 715 29.40 27.94 -17.25
N ILE A 716 30.22 27.59 -16.28
CA ILE A 716 30.10 28.03 -14.89
C ILE A 716 31.16 29.09 -14.60
N GLU A 717 30.75 30.19 -13.99
CA GLU A 717 31.60 31.24 -13.42
C GLU A 717 31.07 31.60 -12.03
N GLU A 718 31.95 31.62 -11.03
CA GLU A 718 31.60 31.88 -9.62
C GLU A 718 30.38 31.05 -9.14
N GLY A 719 30.37 29.77 -9.54
CA GLY A 719 29.29 28.82 -9.26
C GLY A 719 28.00 29.01 -10.04
N LYS A 720 27.87 30.05 -10.89
CA LYS A 720 26.65 30.35 -11.66
C LYS A 720 26.82 30.07 -13.15
N VAL A 721 25.75 29.68 -13.85
CA VAL A 721 25.79 29.58 -15.32
C VAL A 721 25.87 30.98 -15.95
N ASN A 722 26.87 31.22 -16.79
CA ASN A 722 26.96 32.42 -17.61
C ASN A 722 26.38 32.16 -19.01
N PHE A 723 25.10 32.51 -19.21
CA PHE A 723 24.39 32.42 -20.49
C PHE A 723 24.88 33.41 -21.57
N ASN A 724 25.70 34.40 -21.21
CA ASN A 724 26.27 35.36 -22.16
C ASN A 724 27.67 34.94 -22.63
N PHE A 725 28.18 33.79 -22.19
CA PHE A 725 29.51 33.32 -22.58
C PHE A 725 29.49 32.65 -23.97
N THR A 726 30.04 33.33 -24.97
CA THR A 726 30.45 32.72 -26.24
C THR A 726 31.97 32.72 -26.33
N GLY A 727 32.57 31.54 -26.52
CA GLY A 727 34.02 31.37 -26.54
C GLY A 727 34.45 29.94 -26.21
N ILE A 728 35.68 29.76 -25.70
CA ILE A 728 36.19 28.43 -25.33
C ILE A 728 36.42 28.29 -23.83
N ALA A 729 36.17 27.09 -23.31
CA ALA A 729 36.32 26.78 -21.89
C ALA A 729 36.69 25.30 -21.69
N SER A 730 37.43 25.00 -20.62
CA SER A 730 37.99 23.68 -20.38
C SER A 730 37.33 22.97 -19.19
N ASN A 731 37.30 21.65 -19.25
CA ASN A 731 37.06 20.76 -18.12
C ASN A 731 37.98 19.54 -18.22
N LYS A 732 37.84 18.58 -17.30
CA LYS A 732 38.65 17.35 -17.27
C LYS A 732 38.60 16.49 -18.55
N ASN A 733 37.61 16.70 -19.43
CA ASN A 733 37.45 15.95 -20.67
C ASN A 733 38.02 16.68 -21.91
N GLY A 734 38.51 17.91 -21.75
CA GLY A 734 39.10 18.71 -22.83
C GLY A 734 38.64 20.16 -22.84
N THR A 735 38.93 20.87 -23.94
CA THR A 735 38.45 22.24 -24.18
C THR A 735 37.33 22.21 -25.21
N TRP A 736 36.28 22.98 -24.93
CA TRP A 736 35.04 23.01 -25.68
C TRP A 736 34.79 24.41 -26.22
N TYR A 737 34.10 24.50 -27.35
CA TYR A 737 33.48 25.74 -27.83
C TYR A 737 32.07 25.85 -27.25
N LEU A 738 31.73 27.04 -26.78
CA LEU A 738 30.46 27.38 -26.18
C LEU A 738 29.86 28.60 -26.89
N ASP A 739 28.55 28.58 -27.10
CA ASP A 739 27.76 29.71 -27.55
C ASP A 739 26.52 29.87 -26.65
N GLY A 740 26.17 31.11 -26.28
CA GLY A 740 25.08 31.36 -25.33
C GLY A 740 25.26 30.64 -23.98
N GLY A 741 26.51 30.47 -23.53
CA GLY A 741 26.86 29.74 -22.31
C GLY A 741 26.80 28.22 -22.39
N LYS A 742 26.48 27.64 -23.55
CA LYS A 742 26.28 26.19 -23.74
C LYS A 742 27.29 25.61 -24.72
N VAL A 743 27.80 24.41 -24.47
CA VAL A 743 28.65 23.69 -25.46
C VAL A 743 27.84 23.39 -26.71
N ASP A 744 28.33 23.87 -27.85
CA ASP A 744 27.77 23.57 -29.17
C ASP A 744 28.55 22.43 -29.83
N PHE A 745 28.00 21.21 -29.71
CA PHE A 745 28.55 20.01 -30.34
C PHE A 745 28.40 19.98 -31.87
N SER A 746 27.60 20.87 -32.46
CA SER A 746 27.45 20.97 -33.91
C SER A 746 28.53 21.86 -34.56
N TYR A 747 29.17 22.73 -33.78
CA TYR A 747 30.20 23.63 -34.28
C TYR A 747 31.46 22.87 -34.72
N SER A 748 31.81 22.99 -36.00
CA SER A 748 33.12 22.61 -36.54
C SER A 748 33.66 23.74 -37.40
N GLY A 749 34.84 24.27 -37.06
CA GLY A 749 35.37 25.49 -37.66
C GLY A 749 36.51 26.11 -36.85
N PHE A 750 36.99 27.27 -37.29
CA PHE A 750 38.06 27.99 -36.61
C PHE A 750 37.50 29.02 -35.62
N TYR A 751 37.92 28.93 -34.37
CA TYR A 751 37.63 29.92 -33.33
C TYR A 751 38.87 30.79 -33.06
N LYS A 752 38.69 32.10 -32.94
CA LYS A 752 39.79 33.04 -32.63
C LYS A 752 39.96 33.16 -31.12
N ASN A 753 41.08 32.67 -30.59
CA ASN A 753 41.45 32.79 -29.18
C ASN A 753 42.69 33.69 -29.03
N GLY A 754 42.48 34.97 -28.71
CA GLY A 754 43.55 35.96 -28.65
C GLY A 754 44.22 36.17 -30.02
N THR A 755 45.52 35.86 -30.11
CA THR A 755 46.29 35.87 -31.37
C THR A 755 46.08 34.62 -32.22
N ASP A 756 45.56 33.54 -31.63
CA ASP A 756 45.56 32.22 -32.24
C ASP A 756 44.21 31.91 -32.89
N TYR A 757 44.24 31.09 -33.94
CA TYR A 757 43.05 30.46 -34.50
C TYR A 757 43.13 28.96 -34.20
N LEU A 758 42.16 28.47 -33.43
CA LEU A 758 42.07 27.07 -33.03
C LEU A 758 40.96 26.38 -33.81
N TYR A 759 41.24 25.21 -34.35
CA TYR A 759 40.24 24.37 -35.00
C TYR A 759 39.44 23.61 -33.94
N VAL A 760 38.12 23.81 -33.98
CA VAL A 760 37.13 23.08 -33.21
C VAL A 760 36.51 22.02 -34.12
N GLU A 761 36.38 20.80 -33.61
CA GLU A 761 35.76 19.66 -34.30
C GLU A 761 34.65 19.09 -33.40
N ASN A 762 33.40 19.12 -33.88
CA ASN A 762 32.21 18.70 -33.12
C ASN A 762 32.12 19.31 -31.70
N GLY A 763 32.38 20.62 -31.60
CA GLY A 763 32.39 21.38 -30.35
C GLY A 763 33.65 21.23 -29.48
N GLN A 764 34.62 20.38 -29.84
CA GLN A 764 35.82 20.12 -29.04
C GLN A 764 37.12 20.59 -29.72
N ILE A 765 38.09 21.06 -28.92
CA ILE A 765 39.48 21.31 -29.34
C ILE A 765 40.35 20.19 -28.75
N THR A 766 40.95 19.38 -29.62
CA THR A 766 41.70 18.17 -29.23
C THR A 766 43.21 18.40 -29.02
N TYR A 767 43.72 19.58 -29.37
CA TYR A 767 45.14 19.98 -29.36
C TYR A 767 46.13 19.02 -30.05
N THR A 768 45.61 18.11 -30.88
CA THR A 768 46.38 17.01 -31.51
C THR A 768 46.15 16.90 -33.02
N LYS A 769 45.14 17.61 -33.56
CA LYS A 769 44.84 17.65 -34.99
C LYS A 769 45.98 18.31 -35.79
N ASN A 770 46.63 17.51 -36.64
CA ASN A 770 47.63 17.94 -37.61
C ASN A 770 47.07 17.65 -39.02
N ASP A 771 46.68 18.68 -39.77
CA ASP A 771 45.89 18.51 -41.00
C ASP A 771 45.90 19.80 -41.87
N VAL A 772 45.33 19.74 -43.08
CA VAL A 772 45.03 20.91 -43.91
C VAL A 772 43.51 21.04 -44.05
N ILE A 773 42.93 22.05 -43.40
CA ILE A 773 41.49 22.11 -43.09
C ILE A 773 40.82 23.32 -43.75
N LYS A 774 39.66 23.11 -44.38
CA LYS A 774 38.88 24.19 -44.99
C LYS A 774 38.12 25.00 -43.93
N GLY A 775 38.19 26.32 -43.99
CA GLY A 775 37.41 27.20 -43.12
C GLY A 775 37.77 28.69 -43.30
N ALA A 776 37.12 29.54 -42.49
CA ALA A 776 37.40 30.97 -42.45
C ALA A 776 38.38 31.29 -41.30
N VAL A 777 39.49 31.97 -41.60
CA VAL A 777 40.49 32.46 -40.65
C VAL A 777 40.76 33.92 -41.00
N ALA A 778 40.78 34.82 -40.02
CA ALA A 778 40.96 36.26 -40.24
C ALA A 778 40.06 36.85 -41.36
N ALA A 779 38.78 36.44 -41.41
CA ALA A 779 37.79 36.76 -42.44
C ALA A 779 38.10 36.24 -43.87
N GLN A 780 39.17 35.46 -44.05
CA GLN A 780 39.53 34.83 -45.33
C GLN A 780 39.11 33.34 -45.33
N SER A 781 38.26 32.98 -46.29
CA SER A 781 37.88 31.58 -46.54
C SER A 781 38.96 30.87 -47.36
N GLY A 782 39.48 29.75 -46.85
CA GLY A 782 40.58 29.02 -47.48
C GLY A 782 40.75 27.60 -46.92
N TRP A 783 41.84 26.96 -47.30
CA TRP A 783 42.33 25.74 -46.66
C TRP A 783 43.58 26.11 -45.86
N TRP A 784 43.59 25.81 -44.56
CA TRP A 784 44.60 26.30 -43.62
C TRP A 784 45.44 25.16 -43.07
N HIS A 785 46.73 25.42 -42.87
CA HIS A 785 47.66 24.50 -42.22
C HIS A 785 47.44 24.51 -40.71
N VAL A 786 47.06 23.36 -40.16
CA VAL A 786 46.74 23.18 -38.74
C VAL A 786 47.71 22.19 -38.12
N VAL A 787 48.35 22.59 -37.02
CA VAL A 787 49.25 21.76 -36.21
C VAL A 787 48.85 21.91 -34.74
N GLY A 788 48.66 20.79 -34.03
CA GLY A 788 48.19 20.81 -32.64
C GLY A 788 46.82 21.48 -32.48
N SER A 789 45.93 21.35 -33.47
CA SER A 789 44.66 22.09 -33.60
C SER A 789 44.79 23.62 -33.71
N LYS A 790 46.00 24.18 -33.91
CA LYS A 790 46.24 25.61 -34.11
C LYS A 790 46.64 25.89 -35.56
N VAL A 791 46.11 26.97 -36.15
CA VAL A 791 46.56 27.46 -37.46
C VAL A 791 48.00 27.97 -37.35
N ILE A 792 48.87 27.48 -38.23
CA ILE A 792 50.26 27.94 -38.35
C ILE A 792 50.38 28.82 -39.58
N PHE A 793 50.86 30.05 -39.39
CA PHE A 793 51.11 31.00 -40.48
C PHE A 793 52.55 30.83 -41.01
N ASP A 794 52.79 29.73 -41.71
CA ASP A 794 54.09 29.38 -42.33
C ASP A 794 53.99 29.16 -43.84
N THR A 795 55.14 29.00 -44.50
CA THR A 795 55.22 28.58 -45.91
C THR A 795 55.93 27.23 -45.97
N THR A 796 55.23 26.20 -46.43
CA THR A 796 55.64 24.79 -46.30
C THR A 796 54.85 23.89 -47.26
N VAL A 797 55.09 22.58 -47.22
CA VAL A 797 54.22 21.57 -47.84
C VAL A 797 53.56 20.72 -46.74
N ALA A 798 52.25 20.85 -46.57
CA ALA A 798 51.46 20.15 -45.55
C ALA A 798 50.49 19.15 -46.18
N LYS A 799 49.87 18.25 -45.40
CA LYS A 799 49.00 17.18 -45.92
C LYS A 799 47.63 17.10 -45.24
N ASN A 800 46.64 16.68 -46.02
CA ASN A 800 45.36 16.15 -45.54
C ASN A 800 45.04 14.81 -46.24
N SER A 801 43.83 14.28 -46.01
CA SER A 801 43.35 13.06 -46.66
C SER A 801 43.32 13.12 -48.20
N ASN A 802 43.23 14.31 -48.79
CA ASN A 802 43.14 14.50 -50.24
C ASN A 802 44.51 14.65 -50.93
N GLY A 803 45.60 14.74 -50.17
CA GLY A 803 46.96 14.85 -50.70
C GLY A 803 47.84 15.83 -49.91
N TRP A 804 48.97 16.17 -50.50
CA TRP A 804 49.90 17.17 -49.96
C TRP A 804 49.76 18.46 -50.78
N TRP A 805 49.80 19.59 -50.10
CA TRP A 805 49.47 20.92 -50.62
C TRP A 805 50.57 21.92 -50.26
N TYR A 806 50.86 22.83 -51.18
CA TYR A 806 51.70 23.97 -50.91
C TYR A 806 50.94 25.01 -50.09
N ILE A 807 51.54 25.38 -48.97
CA ILE A 807 51.04 26.36 -48.02
C ILE A 807 51.88 27.62 -48.16
N SER A 808 51.23 28.77 -48.28
CA SER A 808 51.83 30.11 -48.27
C SER A 808 51.15 30.93 -47.19
N ASN A 809 51.93 31.43 -46.21
CA ASN A 809 51.44 32.17 -45.05
C ASN A 809 50.24 31.49 -44.34
N GLY A 810 50.34 30.17 -44.15
CA GLY A 810 49.34 29.33 -43.49
C GLY A 810 48.15 28.86 -44.33
N MET A 811 47.98 29.36 -45.56
CA MET A 811 46.87 28.98 -46.45
C MET A 811 47.36 28.23 -47.70
N VAL A 812 46.57 27.28 -48.21
CA VAL A 812 46.86 26.61 -49.51
C VAL A 812 46.78 27.63 -50.65
N ASP A 813 47.84 27.70 -51.46
CA ASP A 813 47.87 28.44 -52.71
C ASP A 813 47.71 27.48 -53.91
N PHE A 814 46.49 27.41 -54.45
CA PHE A 814 46.13 26.59 -55.60
C PHE A 814 46.71 27.07 -56.94
N SER A 815 47.33 28.26 -56.99
CA SER A 815 47.96 28.79 -58.21
C SER A 815 49.44 28.41 -58.34
N HIS A 816 50.07 28.00 -57.23
CA HIS A 816 51.50 27.75 -57.18
C HIS A 816 51.92 26.53 -58.01
N ASN A 817 53.01 26.69 -58.76
CA ASN A 817 53.68 25.65 -59.52
C ASN A 817 55.20 25.80 -59.32
N GLY A 818 55.92 24.73 -58.95
CA GLY A 818 57.33 24.83 -58.58
C GLY A 818 57.90 23.62 -57.85
N VAL A 819 59.05 23.79 -57.18
CA VAL A 819 59.68 22.78 -56.31
C VAL A 819 59.77 23.30 -54.88
N GLU A 820 58.98 22.73 -53.97
CA GLU A 820 58.81 23.26 -52.62
C GLU A 820 59.12 22.22 -51.54
N LYS A 821 59.59 22.69 -50.38
CA LYS A 821 60.17 21.83 -49.35
C LYS A 821 59.30 21.67 -48.11
N ASN A 822 59.38 20.50 -47.49
CA ASN A 822 59.04 20.28 -46.09
C ASN A 822 60.11 19.39 -45.42
N SER A 823 59.86 18.96 -44.19
CA SER A 823 60.77 18.07 -43.44
C SER A 823 61.04 16.71 -44.11
N ASN A 824 60.22 16.29 -45.08
CA ASN A 824 60.36 15.00 -45.78
C ASN A 824 61.14 15.11 -47.10
N GLY A 825 61.44 16.32 -47.59
CA GLY A 825 62.17 16.56 -48.84
C GLY A 825 61.61 17.72 -49.65
N TRP A 826 62.06 17.82 -50.91
CA TRP A 826 61.61 18.82 -51.87
C TRP A 826 60.75 18.12 -52.94
N TRP A 827 59.61 18.72 -53.27
CA TRP A 827 58.52 18.09 -54.02
C TRP A 827 58.05 18.96 -55.17
N ARG A 828 57.68 18.35 -56.30
CA ARG A 828 56.98 19.04 -57.41
C ARG A 828 55.59 19.45 -56.94
N ILE A 829 55.30 20.74 -57.00
CA ILE A 829 53.96 21.30 -56.85
C ILE A 829 53.39 21.64 -58.23
N GLU A 830 52.15 21.25 -58.47
CA GLU A 830 51.35 21.65 -59.63
C GLU A 830 49.96 22.07 -59.16
N ASN A 831 49.54 23.29 -59.52
CA ASN A 831 48.27 23.90 -59.09
C ASN A 831 48.04 23.76 -57.57
N GLY A 832 49.07 24.08 -56.79
CA GLY A 832 49.09 24.00 -55.33
C GLY A 832 49.16 22.60 -54.71
N LYS A 833 49.19 21.52 -55.51
CA LYS A 833 49.21 20.14 -55.02
C LYS A 833 50.54 19.44 -55.36
N VAL A 834 51.03 18.56 -54.48
CA VAL A 834 52.17 17.70 -54.81
C VAL A 834 51.80 16.70 -55.91
N ASN A 835 52.56 16.67 -57.01
CA ASN A 835 52.46 15.62 -58.03
C ASN A 835 53.50 14.52 -57.77
N PHE A 836 53.11 13.48 -57.03
CA PHE A 836 53.93 12.29 -56.74
C PHE A 836 54.25 11.40 -57.95
N SER A 837 53.71 11.69 -59.12
CA SER A 837 53.99 10.98 -60.38
C SER A 837 54.86 11.80 -61.35
N PHE A 838 55.33 12.98 -60.94
CA PHE A 838 56.13 13.83 -61.80
C PHE A 838 57.56 13.29 -61.97
N GLU A 839 57.93 13.02 -63.22
CA GLU A 839 59.28 12.67 -63.68
C GLU A 839 59.76 13.78 -64.62
N GLY A 840 60.88 14.43 -64.30
CA GLY A 840 61.44 15.48 -65.16
C GLY A 840 62.00 16.69 -64.42
N PHE A 841 62.07 17.81 -65.13
CA PHE A 841 62.69 19.04 -64.64
C PHE A 841 61.69 20.07 -64.11
N ALA A 842 62.02 20.68 -62.98
CA ALA A 842 61.24 21.74 -62.35
C ALA A 842 62.15 22.72 -61.61
N SER A 843 61.76 23.99 -61.53
CA SER A 843 62.55 25.04 -60.88
C SER A 843 62.01 25.47 -59.52
N ASN A 844 62.90 26.06 -58.72
CA ASN A 844 62.57 27.00 -57.65
C ASN A 844 63.64 28.10 -57.59
N SER A 845 63.62 28.95 -56.56
CA SER A 845 64.58 30.04 -56.39
C SER A 845 66.06 29.61 -56.34
N ASN A 846 66.35 28.32 -56.11
CA ASN A 846 67.71 27.79 -56.08
C ASN A 846 68.19 27.26 -57.46
N GLY A 847 67.34 27.28 -58.49
CA GLY A 847 67.62 26.80 -59.84
C GLY A 847 66.71 25.63 -60.27
N TRP A 848 67.12 24.95 -61.34
CA TRP A 848 66.41 23.80 -61.90
C TRP A 848 66.87 22.48 -61.29
N TRP A 849 65.91 21.59 -61.03
CA TRP A 849 66.09 20.29 -60.39
C TRP A 849 65.44 19.20 -61.24
N TYR A 850 66.06 18.02 -61.25
CA TYR A 850 65.46 16.78 -61.74
C TYR A 850 64.75 16.07 -60.58
N LEU A 851 63.52 15.60 -60.82
CA LEU A 851 62.69 14.92 -59.83
C LEU A 851 62.28 13.54 -60.35
N GLU A 852 62.26 12.60 -59.41
CA GLU A 852 61.85 11.20 -59.59
C GLU A 852 60.74 10.91 -58.56
N GLY A 853 59.61 10.34 -58.98
CA GLY A 853 58.42 10.17 -58.14
C GLY A 853 57.92 11.47 -57.52
N GLY A 854 58.03 12.59 -58.24
CA GLY A 854 57.69 13.93 -57.75
C GLY A 854 58.63 14.52 -56.70
N LYS A 855 59.78 13.89 -56.42
CA LYS A 855 60.71 14.29 -55.36
C LYS A 855 62.11 14.56 -55.89
N VAL A 856 62.78 15.60 -55.36
CA VAL A 856 64.22 15.79 -55.57
C VAL A 856 64.97 14.74 -54.75
N THR A 857 65.73 13.86 -55.41
CA THR A 857 66.46 12.76 -54.73
C THR A 857 67.79 13.19 -54.13
N PHE A 858 68.34 14.34 -54.54
CA PHE A 858 69.67 14.87 -54.20
C PHE A 858 70.85 13.94 -54.51
N GLN A 859 70.61 12.86 -55.26
CA GLN A 859 71.58 11.80 -55.55
C GLN A 859 71.80 11.58 -57.05
N LYS A 860 70.89 12.06 -57.92
CA LYS A 860 70.98 11.90 -59.37
C LYS A 860 72.20 12.64 -59.95
N ASN A 861 73.13 11.90 -60.55
CA ASN A 861 74.26 12.42 -61.31
C ASN A 861 74.20 11.79 -62.71
N ASP A 862 73.79 12.54 -63.72
CA ASP A 862 73.42 11.99 -65.04
C ASP A 862 73.35 13.10 -66.12
N VAL A 863 73.20 12.72 -67.39
CA VAL A 863 72.87 13.63 -68.50
C VAL A 863 71.47 13.27 -69.02
N ILE A 864 70.47 14.11 -68.71
CA ILE A 864 69.05 13.74 -68.83
C ILE A 864 68.34 14.62 -69.86
N LYS A 865 67.52 14.00 -70.72
CA LYS A 865 66.69 14.70 -71.71
C LYS A 865 65.49 15.37 -71.04
N GLY A 866 65.22 16.63 -71.39
CA GLY A 866 64.01 17.32 -70.97
C GLY A 866 64.01 18.82 -71.30
N THR A 867 63.01 19.52 -70.77
CA THR A 867 62.85 20.97 -70.91
C THR A 867 63.38 21.66 -69.66
N VAL A 868 64.33 22.57 -69.81
CA VAL A 868 64.86 23.44 -68.75
C VAL A 868 64.82 24.86 -69.27
N ASP A 869 64.24 25.77 -68.51
CA ASP A 869 64.08 27.19 -68.87
C ASP A 869 63.40 27.42 -70.24
N GLY A 870 62.39 26.60 -70.55
CA GLY A 870 61.70 26.59 -71.85
C GLY A 870 62.48 25.89 -72.98
N GLU A 871 63.77 25.60 -72.80
CA GLU A 871 64.59 24.95 -73.80
C GLU A 871 64.58 23.42 -73.70
N ASN A 872 64.18 22.76 -74.78
CA ASN A 872 64.38 21.33 -74.94
C ASN A 872 65.85 21.00 -75.18
N GLY A 873 66.37 20.02 -74.45
CA GLY A 873 67.76 19.60 -74.54
C GLY A 873 68.05 18.30 -73.79
N TRP A 874 69.33 17.96 -73.72
CA TRP A 874 69.85 17.05 -72.72
C TRP A 874 70.71 17.88 -71.77
N TRP A 875 70.50 17.74 -70.47
CA TRP A 875 71.03 18.63 -69.45
C TRP A 875 71.91 17.86 -68.47
N HIS A 876 73.02 18.48 -68.05
CA HIS A 876 73.92 17.94 -67.06
C HIS A 876 73.32 18.12 -65.66
N VAL A 877 73.13 17.01 -64.95
CA VAL A 877 72.52 16.96 -63.63
C VAL A 877 73.53 16.42 -62.63
N VAL A 878 73.78 17.16 -61.55
CA VAL A 878 74.66 16.78 -60.43
C VAL A 878 73.92 17.00 -59.12
N GLY A 879 73.86 15.99 -58.25
CA GLY A 879 73.08 16.06 -57.00
C GLY A 879 71.60 16.37 -57.24
N SER A 880 71.03 15.88 -58.34
CA SER A 880 69.68 16.19 -58.85
C SER A 880 69.45 17.66 -59.26
N LYS A 881 70.48 18.50 -59.28
CA LYS A 881 70.40 19.89 -59.75
C LYS A 881 70.95 20.00 -61.18
N VAL A 882 70.33 20.81 -62.03
CA VAL A 882 70.94 21.21 -63.31
C VAL A 882 72.18 22.05 -63.02
N THR A 883 73.30 21.66 -63.60
CA THR A 883 74.60 22.33 -63.42
C THR A 883 74.95 23.04 -64.72
N TYR A 884 75.06 24.37 -64.67
CA TYR A 884 75.38 25.22 -65.83
C TYR A 884 76.90 25.33 -66.04
N ASP A 885 77.56 24.21 -66.32
CA ASP A 885 79.01 24.13 -66.57
C ASP A 885 79.34 23.77 -68.03
N THR A 886 80.62 23.79 -68.39
CA THR A 886 81.13 23.33 -69.69
C THR A 886 82.14 22.22 -69.43
N THR A 887 81.82 20.99 -69.85
CA THR A 887 82.54 19.76 -69.43
C THR A 887 82.25 18.59 -70.39
N VAL A 888 82.75 17.41 -70.06
CA VAL A 888 82.26 16.13 -70.63
C VAL A 888 81.60 15.32 -69.51
N ALA A 889 80.30 15.07 -69.65
CA ALA A 889 79.49 14.34 -68.66
C ALA A 889 78.87 13.07 -69.28
N LYS A 890 78.54 12.08 -68.45
CA LYS A 890 78.08 10.76 -68.93
C LYS A 890 76.64 10.43 -68.53
N ASN A 891 75.97 9.66 -69.39
CA ASN A 891 74.75 8.91 -69.10
C ASN A 891 74.90 7.46 -69.62
N SER A 892 73.83 6.67 -69.55
CA SER A 892 73.78 5.30 -70.08
C SER A 892 74.06 5.19 -71.59
N ASN A 893 73.86 6.28 -72.35
CA ASN A 893 74.05 6.30 -73.81
C ASN A 893 75.47 6.75 -74.24
N GLY A 894 76.32 7.15 -73.30
CA GLY A 894 77.70 7.57 -73.57
C GLY A 894 78.15 8.80 -72.78
N TRP A 895 79.30 9.35 -73.17
CA TRP A 895 79.85 10.58 -72.63
C TRP A 895 79.65 11.69 -73.67
N TRP A 896 79.19 12.86 -73.23
CA TRP A 896 78.67 13.93 -74.08
C TRP A 896 79.35 15.27 -73.79
N ARG A 897 79.53 16.09 -74.82
CA ARG A 897 79.96 17.49 -74.66
C ARG A 897 78.86 18.29 -74.01
N ILE A 898 79.13 18.86 -72.84
CA ILE A 898 78.27 19.84 -72.17
C ILE A 898 78.84 21.24 -72.42
N GLU A 899 77.96 22.19 -72.76
CA GLU A 899 78.20 23.63 -72.84
C GLU A 899 77.08 24.36 -72.10
N ASN A 900 77.43 25.19 -71.12
CA ASN A 900 76.49 25.89 -70.23
C ASN A 900 75.36 24.97 -69.70
N GLY A 901 75.71 23.75 -69.30
CA GLY A 901 74.80 22.73 -68.76
C GLY A 901 74.02 21.91 -69.79
N LYS A 902 74.11 22.21 -71.09
CA LYS A 902 73.35 21.54 -72.16
C LYS A 902 74.27 20.73 -73.09
N VAL A 903 73.80 19.60 -73.61
CA VAL A 903 74.57 18.81 -74.61
C VAL A 903 74.65 19.55 -75.95
N ASN A 904 75.87 19.73 -76.47
CA ASN A 904 76.11 20.20 -77.84
C ASN A 904 76.35 19.01 -78.79
N PHE A 905 75.30 18.59 -79.51
CA PHE A 905 75.33 17.51 -80.51
C PHE A 905 76.11 17.85 -81.79
N ASN A 906 76.44 19.12 -82.02
CA ASN A 906 77.18 19.54 -83.22
C ASN A 906 78.70 19.60 -82.99
N PHE A 907 79.16 19.29 -81.77
CA PHE A 907 80.57 19.39 -81.41
C PHE A 907 81.39 18.19 -81.92
N THR A 908 82.38 18.46 -82.76
CA THR A 908 83.42 17.48 -83.14
C THR A 908 84.79 18.08 -82.86
N GLY A 909 85.61 17.40 -82.06
CA GLY A 909 86.88 17.95 -81.55
C GLY A 909 87.37 17.27 -80.28
N VAL A 910 88.41 17.85 -79.67
CA VAL A 910 88.98 17.35 -78.40
C VAL A 910 88.57 18.27 -77.25
N VAL A 911 88.13 17.69 -76.12
CA VAL A 911 87.78 18.42 -74.89
C VAL A 911 88.22 17.70 -73.62
N SER A 912 88.63 18.48 -72.64
CA SER A 912 89.05 18.02 -71.31
C SER A 912 87.88 17.90 -70.35
N ASN A 913 87.91 16.90 -69.48
CA ASN A 913 87.22 16.91 -68.19
C ASN A 913 88.17 16.46 -67.07
N GLN A 914 87.66 16.31 -65.85
CA GLN A 914 88.45 15.88 -64.68
C GLN A 914 89.12 14.50 -64.85
N ASN A 915 88.69 13.69 -65.84
CA ASN A 915 89.22 12.36 -66.12
C ASN A 915 90.19 12.32 -67.32
N GLY A 916 90.51 13.48 -67.93
CA GLY A 916 91.43 13.59 -69.07
C GLY A 916 90.82 14.26 -70.30
N ASP A 917 91.57 14.23 -71.40
CA ASP A 917 91.13 14.73 -72.71
C ASP A 917 90.43 13.61 -73.50
N TRP A 918 89.36 13.97 -74.22
CA TRP A 918 88.53 13.05 -74.98
C TRP A 918 88.29 13.58 -76.38
N TYR A 919 88.31 12.70 -77.39
CA TYR A 919 87.87 13.01 -78.73
C TYR A 919 86.37 12.73 -78.88
N LEU A 920 85.65 13.73 -79.36
CA LEU A 920 84.21 13.70 -79.55
C LEU A 920 83.87 13.90 -81.03
N SER A 921 82.85 13.20 -81.48
CA SER A 921 82.24 13.32 -82.81
C SER A 921 80.74 13.44 -82.65
N ASN A 922 80.12 14.45 -83.25
CA ASN A 922 78.69 14.75 -83.13
C ASN A 922 78.21 14.81 -81.66
N GLY A 923 79.00 15.50 -80.82
CA GLY A 923 78.73 15.75 -79.40
C GLY A 923 79.00 14.58 -78.45
N LYS A 924 79.40 13.40 -78.95
CA LYS A 924 79.62 12.19 -78.15
C LYS A 924 81.08 11.73 -78.20
N VAL A 925 81.62 11.23 -77.09
CA VAL A 925 82.95 10.60 -77.06
C VAL A 925 82.92 9.34 -77.91
N ASP A 926 83.81 9.27 -78.91
CA ASP A 926 83.92 8.11 -79.79
C ASP A 926 84.94 7.12 -79.23
N PHE A 927 84.49 6.26 -78.32
CA PHE A 927 85.30 5.21 -77.69
C PHE A 927 85.85 4.16 -78.68
N ASN A 928 85.37 4.12 -79.94
CA ASN A 928 85.90 3.22 -80.96
C ASN A 928 86.99 3.90 -81.81
N TYR A 929 87.05 5.23 -81.82
CA TYR A 929 88.03 5.97 -82.59
C TYR A 929 89.45 5.75 -82.03
N ASN A 930 90.31 5.27 -82.92
CA ASN A 930 91.73 5.06 -82.70
C ASN A 930 92.47 5.67 -83.91
N GLY A 931 93.32 6.67 -83.68
CA GLY A 931 93.97 7.42 -84.77
C GLY A 931 94.50 8.78 -84.34
N THR A 932 94.83 9.62 -85.32
CA THR A 932 95.27 11.01 -85.09
C THR A 932 94.18 12.00 -85.49
N VAL A 933 93.93 12.98 -84.63
CA VAL A 933 93.05 14.12 -84.94
C VAL A 933 93.80 15.44 -84.73
N THR A 934 93.63 16.39 -85.65
CA THR A 934 94.08 17.77 -85.44
C THR A 934 92.88 18.60 -84.97
N TYR A 935 92.98 19.21 -83.80
CA TYR A 935 91.96 20.09 -83.24
C TYR A 935 92.60 21.31 -82.58
N ASP A 936 92.04 22.50 -82.81
CA ASP A 936 92.58 23.79 -82.37
C ASP A 936 94.10 23.95 -82.64
N GLY A 937 94.52 23.58 -83.86
CA GLY A 937 95.92 23.65 -84.30
C GLY A 937 96.88 22.62 -83.67
N LYS A 938 96.42 21.75 -82.77
CA LYS A 938 97.24 20.73 -82.11
C LYS A 938 96.91 19.33 -82.63
N LEU A 939 97.93 18.50 -82.76
CA LEU A 939 97.79 17.08 -83.08
C LEU A 939 97.56 16.29 -81.79
N TYR A 940 96.55 15.42 -81.78
CA TYR A 940 96.25 14.52 -80.69
C TYR A 940 96.32 13.06 -81.19
N GLN A 941 96.97 12.20 -80.42
CA GLN A 941 96.81 10.76 -80.52
C GLN A 941 95.56 10.37 -79.74
N VAL A 942 94.66 9.62 -80.37
CA VAL A 942 93.44 9.13 -79.75
C VAL A 942 93.48 7.61 -79.70
N VAL A 943 93.27 7.06 -78.49
CA VAL A 943 93.17 5.62 -78.26
C VAL A 943 91.89 5.36 -77.48
N ASN A 944 91.00 4.56 -78.06
CA ASN A 944 89.66 4.26 -77.54
C ASN A 944 88.91 5.52 -77.08
N GLY A 945 88.92 6.58 -77.90
CA GLY A 945 88.28 7.88 -77.61
C GLY A 945 88.99 8.78 -76.60
N SER A 946 89.96 8.29 -75.80
CA SER A 946 90.80 9.16 -74.98
C SER A 946 91.87 9.83 -75.85
N ALA A 947 91.92 11.16 -75.81
CA ALA A 947 92.88 11.95 -76.53
C ALA A 947 94.09 12.27 -75.65
N LYS A 948 95.27 12.39 -76.25
CA LYS A 948 96.47 12.95 -75.63
C LYS A 948 97.20 13.77 -76.67
N ALA A 949 97.63 14.98 -76.29
CA ALA A 949 98.46 15.80 -77.17
C ALA A 949 99.72 15.00 -77.59
N ALA A 950 100.00 14.98 -78.89
CA ALA A 950 101.06 14.19 -79.53
C ALA A 950 102.44 14.82 -79.33
#